data_AF-A0A2E1NSB2-F1
#
_entry.id   AF-A0A2E1NSB2-F1
#
_cell.length_a   1.000
_cell.length_b   1.000
_cell.length_c   1.000
_cell.angle_alpha   90.00
_cell.angle_beta   90.00
_cell.angle_gamma   90.00
#
_symmetry.space_group_name_H-M   'P 1'
#
loop_
_entity.id
_entity.type
_entity.pdbx_description
1 polymer ?
#
loop_
_entity_poly.entity_id
_entity_poly.type
_entity_poly.pdbx_seq_one_letter_code
_entity_poly.pdbx_strand_id
1 'polypeptide(L)'
;MNRSYFVALIATFVSACGGGGGGSDYGGNPDPVVSTPPVSFVITGTVPAFLDQGTVISLSLSGETFSTTTDAQGRYELEVSGGIGESQFVVVTAQGQDSQDYIEFKSVLGQGSALKSLAGSDNTLTVDEYAATHISEMTTAAAGLAMIERNGVMAGSADTWRVAALNINAEELLIASSAMRLAIKDPDMRSVMIPDGTTTMDFTTSTEALHRAVEMMNAAGDSTRAEAKMETIQSAAAVKLQRPASLENIFIFEPGYRSSAYRFLSDGTGNRFTNSQNEVKEFVWRETEKTLELNYDNWVVDSNNVSIDIDGDGTEEEVYEEIVLTKTHLSFVSEQADYDVVNITDFFIKRYPNNADTLSEQPFDRNNDNNAGRGAKAFFASTGESFNQPQDGISEWILPIPGRWSEEYPDGRFYQLDVTFDFMIFESSFAGAGSEVGSFDWSVNSDGHLRFTTEQSRSFEYLPLADRIWGVIERDASDSIIGMNVTFGGQRDYDAANAGAFTPGVYTLEWSWLDDRNSQFWIEINEDGTARSVWTSDSNGDGVVTVSESEINTGTWRNEYEFLLIDFYRNNGPDNFDPCASAALEGCVIYNRRFWDIFAIDGDRYYVGHTHNFFDYLDDFQTRYIRDARYWVRLDEAPIELVED
;
A
#
# COMPACT_ATOMS: atom_id res chain seq x y z
N MET A 1 -26.24 47.65 -19.95
CA MET A 1 -27.60 48.24 -20.13
C MET A 1 -28.62 47.14 -19.87
N ASN A 2 -29.72 47.43 -19.14
CA ASN A 2 -30.84 46.53 -18.77
C ASN A 2 -30.46 45.23 -18.02
N ARG A 3 -30.85 45.02 -16.75
CA ARG A 3 -32.21 44.67 -16.23
C ARG A 3 -32.75 43.38 -16.88
N SER A 4 -33.26 42.37 -16.19
CA SER A 4 -33.68 42.18 -14.78
C SER A 4 -33.92 40.66 -14.54
N TYR A 5 -34.18 40.08 -13.35
CA TYR A 5 -34.54 40.54 -11.99
C TYR A 5 -33.92 39.60 -10.91
N PHE A 6 -34.20 39.85 -9.63
CA PHE A 6 -33.95 38.98 -8.47
C PHE A 6 -35.28 38.82 -7.71
N VAL A 7 -35.62 37.64 -7.18
CA VAL A 7 -36.57 37.48 -6.05
C VAL A 7 -36.11 36.33 -5.17
N ALA A 8 -35.50 36.67 -4.04
CA ALA A 8 -35.39 35.78 -2.88
C ALA A 8 -36.55 36.12 -1.91
N LEU A 9 -37.13 35.13 -1.23
CA LEU A 9 -38.27 35.33 -0.35
C LEU A 9 -37.93 34.85 1.07
N ILE A 10 -37.35 35.76 1.85
CA ILE A 10 -37.17 35.61 3.30
C ILE A 10 -38.36 36.28 3.99
N ALA A 11 -39.06 35.56 4.85
CA ALA A 11 -40.15 36.08 5.65
C ALA A 11 -39.92 35.79 7.14
N THR A 12 -39.33 36.76 7.84
CA THR A 12 -39.36 36.84 9.31
C THR A 12 -40.29 37.99 9.72
N PHE A 13 -41.30 37.68 10.51
CA PHE A 13 -42.14 38.69 11.18
C PHE A 13 -42.04 38.54 12.69
N VAL A 14 -41.51 39.57 13.34
CA VAL A 14 -41.56 39.74 14.80
C VAL A 14 -42.90 40.38 15.15
N SER A 15 -43.57 39.85 16.17
CA SER A 15 -44.88 40.32 16.64
C SER A 15 -44.77 41.51 17.60
N ALA A 16 -45.78 42.38 17.61
CA ALA A 16 -45.94 43.49 18.54
C ALA A 16 -47.24 43.35 19.35
N CYS A 17 -47.25 43.88 20.57
CA CYS A 17 -48.35 43.75 21.54
C CYS A 17 -49.63 44.54 21.19
N GLY A 18 -50.78 44.13 21.73
CA GLY A 18 -51.94 45.06 21.85
C GLY A 18 -53.32 44.52 22.23
N GLY A 19 -53.53 44.02 23.46
CA GLY A 19 -54.86 43.88 24.12
C GLY A 19 -55.87 42.88 23.52
N GLY A 20 -56.89 42.39 24.23
CA GLY A 20 -57.22 42.52 25.65
C GLY A 20 -58.73 42.34 25.92
N GLY A 21 -59.11 41.37 26.75
CA GLY A 21 -60.43 41.33 27.43
C GLY A 21 -61.27 40.05 27.32
N GLY A 22 -61.84 39.64 28.45
CA GLY A 22 -63.14 38.92 28.50
C GLY A 22 -63.10 37.39 28.45
N GLY A 23 -62.85 36.74 29.60
CA GLY A 23 -62.70 35.29 29.68
C GLY A 23 -63.97 34.44 29.59
N SER A 24 -63.74 33.12 29.56
CA SER A 24 -64.60 32.11 30.17
C SER A 24 -63.78 30.86 30.47
N ASP A 25 -64.03 30.29 31.65
CA ASP A 25 -63.45 29.07 32.20
C ASP A 25 -63.60 27.84 31.27
N TYR A 26 -62.49 27.14 30.99
CA TYR A 26 -62.45 25.70 30.72
C TYR A 26 -61.00 25.20 30.86
N GLY A 27 -60.78 24.24 31.77
CA GLY A 27 -59.47 23.64 32.00
C GLY A 27 -59.00 22.77 30.83
N GLY A 28 -58.12 23.29 29.99
CA GLY A 28 -57.29 22.52 29.09
C GLY A 28 -55.94 22.22 29.75
N ASN A 29 -55.64 20.94 29.96
CA ASN A 29 -54.28 20.49 30.29
C ASN A 29 -53.35 20.91 29.12
N PRO A 30 -52.14 21.45 29.33
CA PRO A 30 -51.23 21.67 28.22
C PRO A 30 -50.95 20.32 27.56
N ASP A 31 -51.21 20.22 26.25
CA ASP A 31 -50.84 19.03 25.48
C ASP A 31 -49.34 18.77 25.69
N PRO A 32 -48.92 17.53 25.99
CA PRO A 32 -47.52 17.24 26.14
C PRO A 32 -46.81 17.60 24.83
N VAL A 33 -45.73 18.36 24.94
CA VAL A 33 -44.83 18.57 23.80
C VAL A 33 -44.28 17.21 23.44
N VAL A 34 -44.86 16.58 22.43
CA VAL A 34 -44.35 15.35 21.82
C VAL A 34 -43.08 15.77 21.09
N SER A 35 -41.95 15.74 21.81
CA SER A 35 -40.66 15.61 21.16
C SER A 35 -40.75 14.37 20.28
N THR A 36 -40.59 14.54 18.97
CA THR A 36 -40.32 13.40 18.08
C THR A 36 -39.21 12.57 18.73
N PRO A 37 -39.39 11.25 18.92
CA PRO A 37 -38.31 10.42 19.41
C PRO A 37 -37.08 10.65 18.53
N PRO A 38 -35.86 10.73 19.10
CA PRO A 38 -34.68 10.94 18.30
C PRO A 38 -34.58 9.80 17.28
N VAL A 39 -34.29 10.16 16.02
CA VAL A 39 -34.19 9.19 14.93
C VAL A 39 -33.07 8.21 15.28
N SER A 40 -33.42 6.94 15.48
CA SER A 40 -32.41 5.91 15.66
C SER A 40 -31.68 5.65 14.36
N PHE A 41 -30.42 5.24 14.48
CA PHE A 41 -29.61 4.78 13.36
C PHE A 41 -29.38 3.28 13.57
N VAL A 42 -29.62 2.49 12.53
CA VAL A 42 -29.53 1.02 12.61
C VAL A 42 -28.31 0.56 11.83
N ILE A 43 -27.46 -0.24 12.45
CA ILE A 43 -26.37 -0.94 11.76
C ILE A 43 -26.78 -2.40 11.64
N THR A 44 -27.02 -2.85 10.41
CA THR A 44 -27.20 -4.27 10.08
C THR A 44 -25.92 -4.80 9.46
N GLY A 45 -25.58 -6.05 9.78
CA GLY A 45 -24.34 -6.64 9.31
C GLY A 45 -24.27 -8.12 9.59
N THR A 46 -23.07 -8.68 9.40
CA THR A 46 -22.79 -10.11 9.56
C THR A 46 -21.47 -10.33 10.28
N VAL A 47 -21.29 -11.54 10.81
CA VAL A 47 -20.01 -12.11 11.22
C VAL A 47 -19.75 -13.41 10.44
N PRO A 48 -18.50 -13.89 10.34
CA PRO A 48 -18.18 -15.18 9.73
C PRO A 48 -19.01 -16.36 10.29
N ALA A 49 -19.44 -17.26 9.41
CA ALA A 49 -20.39 -18.34 9.75
C ALA A 49 -19.85 -19.45 10.68
N PHE A 50 -18.59 -19.37 11.12
CA PHE A 50 -18.04 -20.23 12.17
C PHE A 50 -18.29 -19.67 13.59
N LEU A 51 -18.65 -18.39 13.72
CA LEU A 51 -19.02 -17.80 15.00
C LEU A 51 -20.41 -18.29 15.42
N ASP A 52 -20.52 -18.67 16.69
CA ASP A 52 -21.75 -19.22 17.24
C ASP A 52 -22.85 -18.16 17.35
N GLN A 53 -24.10 -18.62 17.27
CA GLN A 53 -25.28 -17.79 17.54
C GLN A 53 -25.15 -17.16 18.94
N GLY A 54 -25.46 -15.87 19.04
CA GLY A 54 -25.39 -15.14 20.32
C GLY A 54 -24.11 -14.33 20.49
N THR A 55 -23.15 -14.43 19.57
CA THR A 55 -21.98 -13.53 19.46
C THR A 55 -22.43 -12.08 19.71
N VAL A 56 -21.82 -11.44 20.71
CA VAL A 56 -22.25 -10.12 21.19
C VAL A 56 -21.66 -9.05 20.30
N ILE A 57 -22.51 -8.27 19.64
CA ILE A 57 -22.08 -7.12 18.85
C ILE A 57 -22.26 -5.87 19.70
N SER A 58 -21.24 -5.03 19.79
CA SER A 58 -21.26 -3.83 20.62
C SER A 58 -20.57 -2.63 19.97
N LEU A 59 -20.99 -1.45 20.38
CA LEU A 59 -20.49 -0.14 19.95
C LEU A 59 -20.54 0.80 21.15
N SER A 60 -19.48 1.56 21.40
CA SER A 60 -19.49 2.63 22.43
C SER A 60 -19.34 4.00 21.79
N LEU A 61 -20.30 4.89 22.03
CA LEU A 61 -20.33 6.26 21.53
C LEU A 61 -20.62 7.23 22.68
N SER A 62 -19.78 8.26 22.83
CA SER A 62 -19.96 9.32 23.84
C SER A 62 -20.15 8.85 25.29
N GLY A 63 -19.66 7.65 25.63
CA GLY A 63 -19.79 7.03 26.96
C GLY A 63 -21.04 6.17 27.17
N GLU A 64 -21.89 6.01 26.15
CA GLU A 64 -22.99 5.04 26.10
C GLU A 64 -22.56 3.82 25.28
N THR A 65 -22.97 2.62 25.70
CA THR A 65 -22.67 1.37 25.00
C THR A 65 -23.98 0.74 24.50
N PHE A 66 -24.05 0.54 23.19
CA PHE A 66 -25.13 -0.16 22.50
C PHE A 66 -24.70 -1.60 22.24
N SER A 67 -25.61 -2.56 22.37
CA SER A 67 -25.33 -3.96 22.09
C SER A 67 -26.51 -4.75 21.54
N THR A 68 -26.19 -5.77 20.76
CA THR A 68 -27.12 -6.76 20.19
C THR A 68 -26.42 -8.12 20.13
N THR A 69 -27.08 -9.14 19.60
CA THR A 69 -26.50 -10.49 19.44
C THR A 69 -26.80 -11.04 18.06
N THR A 70 -25.89 -11.86 17.51
CA THR A 70 -26.09 -12.52 16.22
C THR A 70 -27.21 -13.56 16.24
N ASP A 71 -27.88 -13.74 15.11
CA ASP A 71 -28.78 -14.86 14.84
C ASP A 71 -28.02 -16.13 14.41
N ALA A 72 -28.75 -17.22 14.14
CA ALA A 72 -28.18 -18.50 13.70
C ALA A 72 -27.60 -18.49 12.26
N GLN A 73 -27.55 -17.32 11.60
CA GLN A 73 -26.88 -17.08 10.32
C GLN A 73 -25.73 -16.08 10.48
N GLY A 74 -25.36 -15.71 11.71
CA GLY A 74 -24.32 -14.70 11.98
C GLY A 74 -24.75 -13.26 11.68
N ARG A 75 -26.04 -13.00 11.44
CA ARG A 75 -26.55 -11.64 11.15
C ARG A 75 -26.88 -10.90 12.43
N TYR A 76 -26.69 -9.58 12.43
CA TYR A 76 -27.06 -8.71 13.56
C TYR A 76 -27.80 -7.45 13.10
N GLU A 77 -28.56 -6.88 14.03
CA GLU A 77 -29.23 -5.58 13.91
C GLU A 77 -28.96 -4.80 15.21
N LEU A 78 -28.18 -3.72 15.11
CA LEU A 78 -27.74 -2.89 16.22
C LEU A 78 -28.40 -1.50 16.13
N GLU A 79 -29.36 -1.23 17.00
CA GLU A 79 -30.03 0.08 17.08
C GLU A 79 -29.23 1.05 17.97
N VAL A 80 -28.74 2.14 17.38
CA VAL A 80 -28.13 3.27 18.09
C VAL A 80 -29.23 4.25 18.46
N SER A 81 -29.76 4.12 19.67
CA SER A 81 -30.74 5.07 20.22
C SER A 81 -30.13 6.46 20.33
N GLY A 82 -30.83 7.49 19.85
CA GLY A 82 -30.28 8.84 19.72
C GLY A 82 -29.61 9.13 18.36
N GLY A 83 -29.31 8.09 17.59
CA GLY A 83 -28.60 8.18 16.32
C GLY A 83 -27.10 8.46 16.48
N ILE A 84 -26.37 8.40 15.37
CA ILE A 84 -24.93 8.72 15.34
C ILE A 84 -24.76 10.23 15.09
N GLY A 85 -23.81 10.88 15.78
CA GLY A 85 -23.44 12.28 15.53
C GLY A 85 -22.48 12.43 14.36
N GLU A 86 -22.59 13.52 13.58
CA GLU A 86 -21.72 13.75 12.40
C GLU A 86 -20.23 13.60 12.70
N SER A 87 -19.80 14.16 13.84
CA SER A 87 -18.40 14.15 14.30
C SER A 87 -18.01 12.91 15.12
N GLN A 88 -18.90 11.94 15.32
CA GLN A 88 -18.56 10.70 16.04
C GLN A 88 -17.79 9.74 15.13
N PHE A 89 -16.79 9.08 15.70
CA PHE A 89 -16.03 8.01 15.08
C PHE A 89 -16.55 6.66 15.60
N VAL A 90 -16.83 5.73 14.70
CA VAL A 90 -17.63 4.52 14.98
C VAL A 90 -16.78 3.27 14.81
N VAL A 91 -16.65 2.48 15.87
CA VAL A 91 -15.96 1.19 15.88
C VAL A 91 -16.87 0.15 16.53
N VAL A 92 -17.18 -0.92 15.79
CA VAL A 92 -17.98 -2.04 16.28
C VAL A 92 -17.06 -3.19 16.70
N THR A 93 -17.45 -3.91 17.75
CA THR A 93 -16.75 -5.11 18.25
C THR A 93 -17.72 -6.28 18.27
N ALA A 94 -17.30 -7.43 17.75
CA ALA A 94 -17.99 -8.71 17.85
C ALA A 94 -17.21 -9.61 18.82
N GLN A 95 -17.90 -10.12 19.84
CA GLN A 95 -17.31 -10.93 20.91
C GLN A 95 -17.97 -12.31 20.93
N GLY A 96 -17.19 -13.35 20.65
CA GLY A 96 -17.63 -14.74 20.75
C GLY A 96 -17.94 -15.15 22.20
N GLN A 97 -18.69 -16.24 22.37
CA GLN A 97 -19.15 -16.75 23.66
C GLN A 97 -18.62 -18.16 23.95
N ASP A 98 -18.70 -18.58 25.22
CA ASP A 98 -18.30 -19.91 25.69
C ASP A 98 -16.90 -20.31 25.18
N SER A 99 -16.79 -21.35 24.34
CA SER A 99 -15.50 -21.80 23.78
C SER A 99 -14.86 -20.84 22.77
N GLN A 100 -15.60 -19.80 22.34
CA GLN A 100 -15.21 -18.74 21.42
C GLN A 100 -14.96 -17.39 22.12
N ASP A 101 -14.83 -17.37 23.45
CA ASP A 101 -14.52 -16.17 24.25
C ASP A 101 -13.20 -15.46 23.83
N TYR A 102 -12.23 -16.21 23.33
CA TYR A 102 -10.99 -15.70 22.71
C TYR A 102 -11.18 -14.98 21.35
N ILE A 103 -12.35 -15.10 20.71
CA ILE A 103 -12.62 -14.44 19.43
C ILE A 103 -13.24 -13.06 19.69
N GLU A 104 -12.38 -12.05 19.66
CA GLU A 104 -12.74 -10.64 19.65
C GLU A 104 -12.40 -10.05 18.28
N PHE A 105 -13.42 -9.79 17.47
CA PHE A 105 -13.26 -9.10 16.21
C PHE A 105 -13.65 -7.64 16.32
N LYS A 106 -12.98 -6.78 15.54
CA LYS A 106 -13.29 -5.36 15.44
C LYS A 106 -13.49 -4.95 13.98
N SER A 107 -14.32 -3.94 13.77
CA SER A 107 -14.43 -3.24 12.51
C SER A 107 -14.57 -1.75 12.74
N VAL A 108 -13.75 -0.98 12.03
CA VAL A 108 -13.77 0.48 12.07
C VAL A 108 -14.69 0.95 10.96
N LEU A 109 -15.84 1.50 11.33
CA LEU A 109 -16.84 1.99 10.37
C LEU A 109 -16.60 3.45 9.98
N GLY A 110 -15.75 4.18 10.70
CA GLY A 110 -15.33 5.52 10.33
C GLY A 110 -16.25 6.63 10.84
N GLN A 111 -16.44 7.67 10.02
CA GLN A 111 -17.07 8.93 10.41
C GLN A 111 -18.61 8.86 10.33
N GLY A 112 -19.30 9.29 11.39
CA GLY A 112 -20.77 9.26 11.46
C GLY A 112 -21.50 9.98 10.31
N SER A 113 -20.92 11.07 9.78
CA SER A 113 -21.45 11.76 8.60
C SER A 113 -21.37 10.93 7.32
N ALA A 114 -20.29 10.18 7.12
CA ALA A 114 -20.14 9.28 5.98
C ALA A 114 -21.12 8.10 6.09
N LEU A 115 -21.25 7.51 7.28
CA LEU A 115 -22.19 6.41 7.54
C LEU A 115 -23.65 6.80 7.30
N LYS A 116 -24.05 8.02 7.65
CA LYS A 116 -25.38 8.56 7.30
C LYS A 116 -25.56 8.77 5.80
N SER A 117 -24.51 9.20 5.10
CA SER A 117 -24.57 9.35 3.65
C SER A 117 -24.74 8.01 2.94
N LEU A 118 -24.13 6.93 3.47
CA LEU A 118 -24.26 5.58 2.96
C LEU A 118 -25.65 4.99 3.24
N ALA A 119 -26.13 5.08 4.48
CA ALA A 119 -27.48 4.65 4.91
C ALA A 119 -28.65 5.51 4.36
N GLY A 120 -28.36 6.50 3.51
CA GLY A 120 -29.35 7.28 2.77
C GLY A 120 -30.49 7.86 3.62
N SER A 121 -31.74 7.49 3.25
CA SER A 121 -32.96 8.10 3.80
C SER A 121 -33.70 7.25 4.84
N ASP A 122 -33.37 5.98 4.99
CA ASP A 122 -33.98 5.09 5.99
C ASP A 122 -33.16 4.98 7.29
N ASN A 123 -31.93 5.51 7.31
CA ASN A 123 -30.98 5.48 8.44
C ASN A 123 -30.58 4.05 8.85
N THR A 124 -30.69 3.09 7.93
CA THR A 124 -30.22 1.72 8.10
C THR A 124 -28.97 1.53 7.24
N LEU A 125 -27.85 1.23 7.88
CA LEU A 125 -26.63 0.84 7.17
C LEU A 125 -26.61 -0.68 7.01
N THR A 126 -26.35 -1.16 5.80
CA THR A 126 -26.31 -2.58 5.45
C THR A 126 -24.93 -3.05 4.99
N VAL A 127 -24.74 -4.37 4.93
CA VAL A 127 -23.53 -4.99 4.36
C VAL A 127 -23.39 -4.78 2.86
N ASP A 128 -24.51 -4.61 2.14
CA ASP A 128 -24.48 -4.26 0.73
C ASP A 128 -23.98 -2.82 0.55
N GLU A 129 -24.46 -1.87 1.36
CA GLU A 129 -24.01 -0.46 1.30
C GLU A 129 -22.59 -0.24 1.82
N TYR A 130 -22.14 -1.03 2.81
CA TYR A 130 -20.81 -0.90 3.37
C TYR A 130 -20.25 -2.22 3.92
N ALA A 131 -19.22 -2.73 3.23
CA ALA A 131 -18.54 -3.99 3.52
C ALA A 131 -18.04 -4.11 4.97
N ALA A 132 -17.64 -3.00 5.59
CA ALA A 132 -17.09 -3.00 6.96
C ALA A 132 -18.11 -3.39 8.04
N THR A 133 -19.41 -3.43 7.74
CA THR A 133 -20.42 -4.03 8.63
C THR A 133 -20.35 -5.57 8.70
N HIS A 134 -19.53 -6.21 7.84
CA HIS A 134 -19.09 -7.58 8.03
C HIS A 134 -17.86 -7.65 8.96
N ILE A 135 -18.11 -7.91 10.24
CA ILE A 135 -17.06 -7.91 11.27
C ILE A 135 -16.32 -9.25 11.25
N SER A 136 -15.04 -9.24 10.86
CA SER A 136 -14.28 -10.44 10.45
C SER A 136 -12.80 -10.39 10.82
N GLU A 137 -12.05 -11.44 10.50
CA GLU A 137 -10.59 -11.48 10.59
C GLU A 137 -9.94 -10.33 9.80
N MET A 138 -10.46 -10.00 8.62
CA MET A 138 -9.90 -8.95 7.77
C MET A 138 -10.03 -7.57 8.42
N THR A 139 -11.21 -7.23 8.95
CA THR A 139 -11.44 -5.94 9.62
C THR A 139 -10.68 -5.85 10.94
N THR A 140 -10.48 -6.99 11.62
CA THR A 140 -9.74 -7.08 12.88
C THR A 140 -8.23 -6.95 12.67
N ALA A 141 -7.69 -7.57 11.62
CA ALA A 141 -6.28 -7.40 11.23
C ALA A 141 -5.99 -5.95 10.83
N ALA A 142 -6.89 -5.31 10.07
CA ALA A 142 -6.76 -3.87 9.76
C ALA A 142 -6.76 -3.01 11.03
N ALA A 143 -7.65 -3.29 11.99
CA ALA A 143 -7.69 -2.57 13.26
C ALA A 143 -6.44 -2.79 14.13
N GLY A 144 -5.91 -4.01 14.17
CA GLY A 144 -4.71 -4.36 14.96
C GLY A 144 -3.42 -3.79 14.37
N LEU A 145 -3.22 -3.92 13.06
CA LEU A 145 -2.07 -3.34 12.36
C LEU A 145 -2.11 -1.80 12.42
N ALA A 146 -3.28 -1.17 12.28
CA ALA A 146 -3.46 0.27 12.50
C ALA A 146 -3.14 0.72 13.94
N MET A 147 -3.23 -0.18 14.93
CA MET A 147 -2.81 0.11 16.31
C MET A 147 -1.30 -0.03 16.47
N ILE A 148 -0.65 -1.00 15.81
CA ILE A 148 0.82 -1.11 15.75
C ILE A 148 1.41 0.19 15.17
N GLU A 149 0.90 0.62 14.02
CA GLU A 149 1.20 1.93 13.38
C GLU A 149 1.03 3.15 14.28
N ARG A 150 0.26 3.01 15.36
CA ARG A 150 -0.08 4.09 16.29
C ARG A 150 0.34 3.77 17.72
N ASN A 151 1.41 2.99 17.90
CA ASN A 151 2.01 2.66 19.20
C ASN A 151 1.00 2.08 20.21
N GLY A 152 0.17 1.15 19.75
CA GLY A 152 -0.88 0.48 20.54
C GLY A 152 -2.18 1.27 20.71
N VAL A 153 -2.36 2.40 20.03
CA VAL A 153 -3.53 3.28 20.23
C VAL A 153 -4.52 3.18 19.05
N MET A 154 -5.78 2.89 19.34
CA MET A 154 -6.85 2.87 18.33
C MET A 154 -7.17 4.27 17.78
N ALA A 155 -7.53 4.36 16.50
CA ALA A 155 -7.92 5.62 15.85
C ALA A 155 -9.13 6.27 16.55
N GLY A 156 -9.09 7.59 16.70
CA GLY A 156 -10.16 8.38 17.34
C GLY A 156 -10.93 9.29 16.38
N SER A 157 -10.52 9.33 15.12
CA SER A 157 -11.11 10.13 14.04
C SER A 157 -10.81 9.48 12.68
N ALA A 158 -11.58 9.85 11.66
CA ALA A 158 -11.36 9.38 10.29
C ALA A 158 -9.95 9.69 9.77
N ASP A 159 -9.43 10.89 10.02
CA ASP A 159 -8.08 11.27 9.56
C ASP A 159 -7.01 10.39 10.19
N THR A 160 -7.08 10.14 11.51
CA THR A 160 -6.11 9.27 12.20
C THR A 160 -6.22 7.80 11.82
N TRP A 161 -7.39 7.37 11.34
CA TRP A 161 -7.59 6.03 10.78
C TRP A 161 -7.02 5.93 9.37
N ARG A 162 -7.32 6.92 8.51
CA ARG A 162 -6.92 6.97 7.10
C ARG A 162 -5.40 6.93 6.95
N VAL A 163 -4.68 7.75 7.73
CA VAL A 163 -3.20 7.76 7.76
C VAL A 163 -2.63 6.40 8.17
N ALA A 164 -3.13 5.80 9.26
CA ALA A 164 -2.62 4.50 9.70
C ALA A 164 -2.95 3.37 8.72
N ALA A 165 -4.17 3.32 8.18
CA ALA A 165 -4.56 2.34 7.17
C ALA A 165 -3.68 2.46 5.89
N LEU A 166 -3.39 3.68 5.44
CA LEU A 166 -2.51 3.93 4.30
C LEU A 166 -1.07 3.44 4.52
N ASN A 167 -0.60 3.27 5.75
CA ASN A 167 0.73 2.71 6.02
C ASN A 167 0.72 1.18 6.02
N ILE A 168 -0.32 0.51 6.56
CA ILE A 168 -0.41 -0.97 6.66
C ILE A 168 0.00 -1.66 5.35
N ASN A 169 0.93 -2.61 5.41
CA ASN A 169 1.26 -3.44 4.25
C ASN A 169 0.09 -4.39 3.92
N ALA A 170 -0.31 -4.45 2.64
CA ALA A 170 -1.46 -5.24 2.21
C ALA A 170 -1.21 -6.76 2.30
N GLU A 171 0.03 -7.24 2.15
CA GLU A 171 0.37 -8.64 2.36
C GLU A 171 0.33 -9.00 3.86
N GLU A 172 0.84 -8.13 4.74
CA GLU A 172 0.71 -8.31 6.18
C GLU A 172 -0.74 -8.44 6.61
N LEU A 173 -1.62 -7.56 6.12
CA LEU A 173 -3.05 -7.60 6.39
C LEU A 173 -3.68 -8.95 6.00
N LEU A 174 -3.31 -9.48 4.82
CA LEU A 174 -3.75 -10.80 4.38
C LEU A 174 -3.20 -11.92 5.26
N ILE A 175 -1.92 -11.90 5.63
CA ILE A 175 -1.31 -12.98 6.43
C ILE A 175 -1.77 -12.93 7.89
N ALA A 176 -1.94 -11.75 8.50
CA ALA A 176 -2.47 -11.60 9.85
C ALA A 176 -3.91 -12.12 9.98
N SER A 177 -4.76 -11.77 9.00
CA SER A 177 -6.13 -12.31 8.94
C SER A 177 -6.16 -13.81 8.68
N SER A 178 -5.23 -14.33 7.87
CA SER A 178 -5.08 -15.78 7.61
C SER A 178 -4.61 -16.56 8.84
N ALA A 179 -3.66 -16.00 9.59
CA ALA A 179 -3.15 -16.60 10.83
C ALA A 179 -4.24 -16.66 11.92
N MET A 180 -5.04 -15.59 12.08
CA MET A 180 -6.23 -15.64 12.94
C MET A 180 -7.19 -16.74 12.52
N ARG A 181 -7.50 -16.84 11.21
CA ARG A 181 -8.43 -17.85 10.71
C ARG A 181 -7.92 -19.27 10.95
N LEU A 182 -6.63 -19.51 10.75
CA LEU A 182 -5.99 -20.79 11.06
C LEU A 182 -6.05 -21.10 12.58
N ALA A 183 -5.72 -20.13 13.43
CA ALA A 183 -5.79 -20.29 14.89
C ALA A 183 -7.23 -20.53 15.41
N ILE A 184 -8.25 -20.04 14.72
CA ILE A 184 -9.66 -20.33 15.07
C ILE A 184 -10.05 -21.75 14.67
N LYS A 185 -9.53 -22.24 13.54
CA LYS A 185 -9.87 -23.52 12.93
C LYS A 185 -9.10 -24.70 13.53
N ASP A 186 -7.87 -24.48 13.99
CA ASP A 186 -6.96 -25.49 14.51
C ASP A 186 -6.60 -25.21 16.00
N PRO A 187 -7.08 -26.04 16.95
CA PRO A 187 -6.78 -25.89 18.37
C PRO A 187 -5.29 -25.99 18.74
N ASP A 188 -4.49 -26.74 17.97
CA ASP A 188 -3.05 -26.87 18.25
C ASP A 188 -2.34 -25.55 17.87
N MET A 189 -2.70 -24.96 16.72
CA MET A 189 -2.26 -23.61 16.32
C MET A 189 -2.74 -22.54 17.30
N ARG A 190 -4.02 -22.59 17.72
CA ARG A 190 -4.61 -21.68 18.70
C ARG A 190 -3.73 -21.54 19.94
N SER A 191 -3.32 -22.67 20.51
CA SER A 191 -2.64 -22.73 21.80
C SER A 191 -1.32 -21.94 21.86
N VAL A 192 -0.70 -21.67 20.71
CA VAL A 192 0.56 -20.94 20.59
C VAL A 192 0.34 -19.53 20.01
N MET A 193 -0.53 -19.38 19.02
CA MET A 193 -0.81 -18.08 18.37
C MET A 193 -1.68 -17.17 19.26
N ILE A 194 -2.69 -17.73 19.94
CA ILE A 194 -3.63 -17.00 20.82
C ILE A 194 -3.68 -17.71 22.18
N PRO A 195 -2.67 -17.49 23.06
CA PRO A 195 -2.60 -18.13 24.37
C PRO A 195 -3.81 -17.85 25.27
N ASP A 196 -4.05 -18.74 26.24
CA ASP A 196 -5.14 -18.60 27.23
C ASP A 196 -5.15 -17.23 27.91
N GLY A 197 -6.30 -16.55 27.85
CA GLY A 197 -6.49 -15.21 28.41
C GLY A 197 -6.13 -14.05 27.46
N THR A 198 -5.80 -14.34 26.20
CA THR A 198 -5.65 -13.34 25.12
C THR A 198 -6.74 -13.52 24.05
N THR A 199 -6.99 -12.48 23.25
CA THR A 199 -7.97 -12.50 22.15
C THR A 199 -7.32 -12.43 20.77
N THR A 200 -8.10 -12.66 19.72
CA THR A 200 -7.72 -12.35 18.33
C THR A 200 -7.30 -10.89 18.12
N MET A 201 -7.76 -9.95 18.96
CA MET A 201 -7.32 -8.55 18.92
C MET A 201 -5.93 -8.37 19.58
N ASP A 202 -5.66 -9.04 20.69
CA ASP A 202 -4.33 -9.05 21.32
C ASP A 202 -3.28 -9.63 20.36
N PHE A 203 -3.66 -10.67 19.60
CA PHE A 203 -2.83 -11.27 18.57
C PHE A 203 -2.45 -10.27 17.46
N THR A 204 -3.42 -9.57 16.86
CA THR A 204 -3.16 -8.65 15.73
C THR A 204 -2.50 -7.33 16.14
N THR A 205 -2.39 -7.04 17.43
CA THR A 205 -1.70 -5.86 17.98
C THR A 205 -0.26 -6.17 18.41
N SER A 206 0.22 -7.40 18.19
CA SER A 206 1.54 -7.86 18.61
C SER A 206 2.36 -8.38 17.43
N THR A 207 3.35 -7.61 16.99
CA THR A 207 4.33 -8.03 15.96
C THR A 207 5.07 -9.32 16.37
N GLU A 208 5.27 -9.53 17.67
CA GLU A 208 5.85 -10.75 18.23
C GLU A 208 4.92 -11.97 18.15
N ALA A 209 3.60 -11.80 18.19
CA ALA A 209 2.66 -12.89 17.99
C ALA A 209 2.47 -13.20 16.49
N LEU A 210 2.38 -12.15 15.67
CA LEU A 210 2.26 -12.25 14.22
C LEU A 210 3.47 -12.95 13.58
N HIS A 211 4.70 -12.58 13.97
CA HIS A 211 5.93 -13.21 13.47
C HIS A 211 5.99 -14.71 13.83
N ARG A 212 5.78 -15.07 15.10
CA ARG A 212 5.74 -16.47 15.54
C ARG A 212 4.66 -17.29 14.84
N ALA A 213 3.53 -16.69 14.48
CA ALA A 213 2.52 -17.37 13.67
C ALA A 213 3.00 -17.70 12.25
N VAL A 214 3.86 -16.86 11.64
CA VAL A 214 4.48 -17.14 10.33
C VAL A 214 5.47 -18.28 10.43
N GLU A 215 6.37 -18.26 11.42
CA GLU A 215 7.29 -19.36 11.70
C GLU A 215 6.54 -20.69 11.84
N MET A 216 5.44 -20.71 12.60
CA MET A 216 4.58 -21.88 12.76
C MET A 216 3.89 -22.31 11.45
N MET A 217 3.32 -21.37 10.69
CA MET A 217 2.66 -21.69 9.42
C MET A 217 3.64 -22.27 8.40
N ASN A 218 4.88 -21.80 8.39
CA ASN A 218 5.95 -22.35 7.55
C ASN A 218 6.36 -23.75 8.06
N ALA A 219 6.55 -23.92 9.38
CA ALA A 219 6.93 -25.20 9.99
C ALA A 219 5.84 -26.29 9.90
N ALA A 220 4.56 -25.89 9.75
CA ALA A 220 3.43 -26.80 9.54
C ALA A 220 3.44 -27.49 8.15
N GLY A 221 4.18 -26.93 7.19
CA GLY A 221 4.35 -27.46 5.84
C GLY A 221 3.87 -26.50 4.76
N ASP A 222 4.52 -26.59 3.59
CA ASP A 222 4.54 -25.60 2.51
C ASP A 222 3.17 -25.07 2.03
N SER A 223 2.11 -25.87 2.10
CA SER A 223 0.75 -25.45 1.69
C SER A 223 -0.06 -24.77 2.79
N THR A 224 0.31 -24.90 4.07
CA THR A 224 -0.52 -24.46 5.21
C THR A 224 -0.85 -22.97 5.16
N ARG A 225 0.18 -22.13 4.97
CA ARG A 225 0.04 -20.68 4.82
C ARG A 225 -0.80 -20.31 3.59
N ALA A 226 -0.58 -21.00 2.47
CA ALA A 226 -1.27 -20.77 1.20
C ALA A 226 -2.77 -21.12 1.29
N GLU A 227 -3.11 -22.26 1.89
CA GLU A 227 -4.49 -22.71 2.12
C GLU A 227 -5.25 -21.77 3.06
N ALA A 228 -4.63 -21.36 4.19
CA ALA A 228 -5.22 -20.40 5.12
C ALA A 228 -5.49 -19.05 4.44
N LYS A 229 -4.57 -18.59 3.59
CA LYS A 229 -4.74 -17.36 2.80
C LYS A 229 -5.86 -17.46 1.77
N MET A 230 -5.92 -18.55 1.01
CA MET A 230 -7.00 -18.78 0.04
C MET A 230 -8.37 -18.88 0.71
N GLU A 231 -8.49 -19.55 1.87
CA GLU A 231 -9.75 -19.60 2.62
C GLU A 231 -10.18 -18.19 3.09
N THR A 232 -9.23 -17.41 3.59
CA THR A 232 -9.46 -16.04 4.06
C THR A 232 -9.94 -15.14 2.91
N ILE A 233 -9.25 -15.18 1.76
CA ILE A 233 -9.65 -14.46 0.53
C ILE A 233 -11.08 -14.85 0.09
N GLN A 234 -11.41 -16.15 0.08
CA GLN A 234 -12.74 -16.63 -0.31
C GLN A 234 -13.84 -16.21 0.67
N SER A 235 -13.52 -16.12 1.96
CA SER A 235 -14.46 -15.69 3.01
C SER A 235 -14.68 -14.17 3.04
N ALA A 236 -13.77 -13.39 2.46
CA ALA A 236 -13.73 -11.94 2.63
C ALA A 236 -14.94 -11.24 1.99
N ALA A 237 -15.57 -10.33 2.74
CA ALA A 237 -16.78 -9.61 2.32
C ALA A 237 -16.48 -8.34 1.49
N ALA A 238 -15.44 -8.35 0.64
CA ALA A 238 -15.23 -7.27 -0.31
C ALA A 238 -16.45 -7.14 -1.23
N VAL A 239 -17.18 -6.03 -1.10
CA VAL A 239 -18.25 -5.69 -2.01
C VAL A 239 -17.60 -5.05 -3.25
N LYS A 240 -18.42 -4.67 -4.23
CA LYS A 240 -17.99 -3.93 -5.42
C LYS A 240 -18.46 -2.46 -5.39
N LEU A 241 -19.25 -2.08 -4.39
CA LEU A 241 -20.12 -0.90 -4.47
C LEU A 241 -19.37 0.43 -4.35
N GLN A 242 -18.15 0.45 -3.82
CA GLN A 242 -17.30 1.65 -3.82
C GLN A 242 -16.42 1.79 -5.08
N ARG A 243 -16.29 0.74 -5.92
CA ARG A 243 -15.51 0.84 -7.17
C ARG A 243 -16.24 1.66 -8.23
N PRO A 244 -15.53 2.42 -9.09
CA PRO A 244 -16.15 3.10 -10.22
C PRO A 244 -16.93 2.15 -11.12
N ALA A 245 -18.10 2.59 -11.59
CA ALA A 245 -18.97 1.79 -12.48
C ALA A 245 -18.29 1.38 -13.80
N SER A 246 -17.26 2.12 -14.21
CA SER A 246 -16.31 1.75 -15.26
C SER A 246 -14.90 1.71 -14.67
N LEU A 247 -14.35 0.51 -14.51
CA LEU A 247 -12.93 0.31 -14.28
C LEU A 247 -12.21 0.65 -15.60
N GLU A 248 -11.67 1.87 -15.73
CA GLU A 248 -10.81 2.24 -16.87
C GLU A 248 -9.33 2.06 -16.51
N ASN A 249 -8.92 2.55 -15.33
CA ASN A 249 -7.55 2.55 -14.87
C ASN A 249 -7.49 2.01 -13.43
N ILE A 250 -6.51 1.16 -13.13
CA ILE A 250 -6.19 0.69 -11.78
C ILE A 250 -4.70 0.86 -11.54
N PHE A 251 -4.34 1.53 -10.46
CA PHE A 251 -2.96 1.67 -9.99
C PHE A 251 -2.72 0.70 -8.82
N ILE A 252 -1.75 -0.19 -8.98
CA ILE A 252 -1.35 -1.17 -7.97
C ILE A 252 -0.06 -0.69 -7.30
N PHE A 253 -0.20 -0.35 -6.02
CA PHE A 253 0.87 0.16 -5.19
C PHE A 253 1.25 -0.87 -4.10
N GLU A 254 2.54 -1.18 -4.05
CA GLU A 254 3.17 -2.12 -3.13
C GLU A 254 4.45 -1.41 -2.63
N PRO A 255 4.51 -0.90 -1.38
CA PRO A 255 5.71 -0.24 -0.86
C PRO A 255 6.95 -1.14 -0.99
N GLY A 256 8.06 -0.58 -1.49
CA GLY A 256 9.32 -1.33 -1.70
C GLY A 256 9.36 -2.27 -2.92
N TYR A 257 8.22 -2.62 -3.50
CA TYR A 257 8.10 -3.49 -4.69
C TYR A 257 7.90 -2.69 -5.98
N ARG A 258 8.02 -3.38 -7.12
CA ARG A 258 7.72 -2.80 -8.44
C ARG A 258 6.22 -2.59 -8.60
N SER A 259 5.78 -1.34 -8.52
CA SER A 259 4.41 -0.96 -8.84
C SER A 259 3.99 -1.37 -10.25
N SER A 260 2.68 -1.56 -10.42
CA SER A 260 2.05 -1.90 -11.70
C SER A 260 0.84 -1.00 -11.92
N ALA A 261 0.48 -0.76 -13.17
CA ALA A 261 -0.76 -0.08 -13.51
C ALA A 261 -1.47 -0.83 -14.64
N TYR A 262 -2.79 -0.73 -14.68
CA TYR A 262 -3.63 -1.49 -15.60
C TYR A 262 -4.64 -0.57 -16.25
N ARG A 263 -4.72 -0.62 -17.57
CA ARG A 263 -5.78 -0.01 -18.37
C ARG A 263 -6.73 -1.09 -18.87
N PHE A 264 -8.01 -0.87 -18.70
CA PHE A 264 -9.09 -1.77 -19.13
C PHE A 264 -9.91 -1.10 -20.22
N LEU A 265 -10.04 -1.77 -21.37
CA LEU A 265 -10.81 -1.30 -22.51
C LEU A 265 -12.18 -1.98 -22.55
N SER A 266 -13.19 -1.25 -23.04
CA SER A 266 -14.60 -1.67 -23.04
C SER A 266 -14.93 -2.83 -23.99
N ASP A 267 -13.97 -3.28 -24.80
CA ASP A 267 -14.07 -4.45 -25.67
C ASP A 267 -13.59 -5.75 -25.01
N GLY A 268 -13.15 -5.70 -23.74
CA GLY A 268 -12.61 -6.85 -23.01
C GLY A 268 -11.09 -7.04 -23.18
N THR A 269 -10.40 -6.10 -23.82
CA THR A 269 -8.92 -6.06 -23.86
C THR A 269 -8.36 -5.03 -22.85
N GLY A 270 -7.06 -5.04 -22.62
CA GLY A 270 -6.40 -4.09 -21.74
C GLY A 270 -4.89 -4.13 -21.82
N ASN A 271 -4.24 -3.20 -21.12
CA ASN A 271 -2.79 -3.05 -21.08
C ASN A 271 -2.29 -3.05 -19.62
N ARG A 272 -1.32 -3.89 -19.30
CA ARG A 272 -0.54 -3.81 -18.06
C ARG A 272 0.72 -3.01 -18.33
N PHE A 273 0.98 -2.04 -17.48
CA PHE A 273 2.20 -1.25 -17.41
C PHE A 273 2.98 -1.70 -16.18
N THR A 274 4.28 -1.93 -16.36
CA THR A 274 5.21 -2.23 -15.28
C THR A 274 6.45 -1.37 -15.45
N ASN A 275 7.13 -1.05 -14.35
CA ASN A 275 8.37 -0.26 -14.43
C ASN A 275 9.59 -1.07 -14.91
N SER A 276 9.44 -2.38 -15.12
CA SER A 276 10.49 -3.26 -15.65
C SER A 276 10.50 -3.29 -17.19
N GLN A 277 11.68 -3.03 -17.76
CA GLN A 277 12.02 -3.29 -19.18
C GLN A 277 11.07 -2.71 -20.25
N ASN A 278 10.39 -1.58 -19.98
CA ASN A 278 9.46 -0.90 -20.90
C ASN A 278 8.31 -1.79 -21.45
N GLU A 279 7.97 -2.90 -20.79
CA GLU A 279 7.00 -3.85 -21.33
C GLU A 279 5.55 -3.44 -21.02
N VAL A 280 4.92 -2.73 -21.97
CA VAL A 280 3.45 -2.66 -22.05
C VAL A 280 2.96 -4.02 -22.54
N LYS A 281 2.13 -4.71 -21.75
CA LYS A 281 1.61 -6.04 -22.10
C LYS A 281 0.11 -6.02 -22.29
N GLU A 282 -0.33 -6.51 -23.44
CA GLU A 282 -1.74 -6.69 -23.76
C GLU A 282 -2.31 -7.90 -23.03
N PHE A 283 -3.56 -7.80 -22.59
CA PHE A 283 -4.33 -8.89 -22.00
C PHE A 283 -5.77 -8.88 -22.46
N VAL A 284 -6.42 -10.04 -22.43
CA VAL A 284 -7.89 -10.17 -22.48
C VAL A 284 -8.39 -10.37 -21.05
N TRP A 285 -9.36 -9.57 -20.63
CA TRP A 285 -9.89 -9.63 -19.27
C TRP A 285 -11.36 -10.01 -19.21
N ARG A 286 -11.74 -10.58 -18.07
CA ARG A 286 -13.14 -10.73 -17.66
C ARG A 286 -13.27 -10.42 -16.17
N GLU A 287 -14.44 -9.92 -15.80
CA GLU A 287 -14.79 -9.67 -14.42
C GLU A 287 -15.76 -10.74 -13.90
N THR A 288 -15.49 -11.19 -12.68
CA THR A 288 -16.40 -11.98 -11.83
C THR A 288 -16.81 -11.13 -10.62
N GLU A 289 -17.54 -11.67 -9.65
CA GLU A 289 -18.06 -10.89 -8.51
C GLU A 289 -16.98 -10.09 -7.75
N LYS A 290 -15.82 -10.71 -7.50
CA LYS A 290 -14.69 -10.12 -6.73
C LYS A 290 -13.33 -10.22 -7.42
N THR A 291 -13.24 -10.89 -8.57
CA THR A 291 -11.97 -11.14 -9.26
C THR A 291 -12.00 -10.65 -10.70
N LEU A 292 -11.00 -9.84 -11.08
CA LEU A 292 -10.63 -9.59 -12.48
C LEU A 292 -9.65 -10.67 -12.90
N GLU A 293 -9.98 -11.41 -13.94
CA GLU A 293 -9.09 -12.41 -14.54
C GLU A 293 -8.51 -11.84 -15.83
N LEU A 294 -7.18 -11.70 -15.87
CA LEU A 294 -6.41 -11.19 -16.99
C LEU A 294 -5.66 -12.34 -17.63
N ASN A 295 -5.84 -12.59 -18.93
CA ASN A 295 -5.13 -13.63 -19.67
C ASN A 295 -4.17 -12.98 -20.68
N TYR A 296 -2.93 -13.44 -20.75
CA TYR A 296 -1.88 -12.88 -21.62
C TYR A 296 -1.48 -13.88 -22.71
N ASP A 297 -1.23 -13.37 -23.91
CA ASP A 297 -0.72 -14.18 -25.02
C ASP A 297 0.82 -14.33 -24.90
N ASN A 298 1.25 -15.46 -24.34
CA ASN A 298 2.66 -15.91 -24.36
C ASN A 298 3.69 -14.93 -23.76
N TRP A 299 3.39 -14.29 -22.63
CA TRP A 299 4.36 -13.41 -21.96
C TRP A 299 5.49 -14.21 -21.30
N VAL A 300 6.61 -14.40 -22.02
CA VAL A 300 7.85 -14.91 -21.46
C VAL A 300 8.40 -13.90 -20.45
N VAL A 301 8.53 -14.30 -19.18
CA VAL A 301 9.02 -13.46 -18.07
C VAL A 301 10.45 -13.81 -17.65
N ASP A 302 10.95 -14.97 -18.07
CA ASP A 302 12.31 -15.44 -17.86
C ASP A 302 12.63 -16.52 -18.90
N SER A 303 13.90 -16.65 -19.28
CA SER A 303 14.37 -17.61 -20.28
C SER A 303 15.84 -17.98 -20.05
N ASN A 304 16.14 -19.27 -19.93
CA ASN A 304 17.48 -19.76 -19.58
C ASN A 304 17.83 -21.02 -20.36
N ASN A 305 19.14 -21.30 -20.48
CA ASN A 305 19.61 -22.61 -20.92
C ASN A 305 19.81 -23.52 -19.69
N VAL A 306 19.26 -24.73 -19.74
CA VAL A 306 19.31 -25.72 -18.65
C VAL A 306 19.80 -27.06 -19.16
N SER A 307 20.61 -27.76 -18.37
CA SER A 307 21.09 -29.11 -18.70
C SER A 307 20.07 -30.16 -18.24
N ILE A 308 19.50 -30.92 -19.18
CA ILE A 308 18.46 -31.93 -18.92
C ILE A 308 18.74 -33.19 -19.76
N ASP A 309 18.67 -34.37 -19.14
CA ASP A 309 18.57 -35.65 -19.87
C ASP A 309 17.15 -35.79 -20.45
N ILE A 310 17.02 -35.59 -21.77
CA ILE A 310 15.72 -35.53 -22.46
C ILE A 310 15.27 -36.87 -23.07
N ASP A 311 16.15 -37.85 -23.20
CA ASP A 311 15.85 -39.16 -23.82
C ASP A 311 16.04 -40.36 -22.87
N GLY A 312 16.60 -40.13 -21.69
CA GLY A 312 16.82 -41.10 -20.63
C GLY A 312 18.09 -41.93 -20.80
N ASP A 313 19.05 -41.50 -21.63
CA ASP A 313 20.32 -42.21 -21.84
C ASP A 313 21.37 -41.96 -20.73
N GLY A 314 21.12 -40.97 -19.85
CA GLY A 314 22.02 -40.55 -18.78
C GLY A 314 22.96 -39.40 -19.14
N THR A 315 22.81 -38.80 -20.33
CA THR A 315 23.55 -37.63 -20.80
C THR A 315 22.64 -36.39 -20.75
N GLU A 316 23.09 -35.35 -20.05
CA GLU A 316 22.37 -34.08 -20.07
C GLU A 316 22.68 -33.30 -21.37
N GLU A 317 21.63 -32.81 -22.03
CA GLU A 317 21.71 -31.89 -23.16
C GLU A 317 21.35 -30.46 -22.73
N GLU A 318 21.90 -29.45 -23.42
CA GLU A 318 21.55 -28.04 -23.18
C GLU A 318 20.23 -27.70 -23.88
N VAL A 319 19.19 -27.43 -23.08
CA VAL A 319 17.82 -27.14 -23.52
C VAL A 319 17.46 -25.69 -23.19
N TYR A 320 16.79 -25.01 -24.13
CA TYR A 320 16.24 -23.66 -23.90
C TYR A 320 14.88 -23.75 -23.20
N GLU A 321 14.81 -23.20 -21.98
CA GLU A 321 13.62 -23.13 -21.13
C GLU A 321 13.05 -21.70 -21.11
N GLU A 322 11.72 -21.59 -21.14
CA GLU A 322 10.99 -20.35 -20.91
C GLU A 322 10.02 -20.50 -19.74
N ILE A 323 9.96 -19.48 -18.87
CA ILE A 323 8.89 -19.29 -17.90
C ILE A 323 7.93 -18.24 -18.46
N VAL A 324 6.64 -18.59 -18.56
CA VAL A 324 5.62 -17.78 -19.23
C VAL A 324 4.50 -17.43 -18.26
N LEU A 325 4.24 -16.14 -18.06
CA LEU A 325 3.05 -15.66 -17.37
C LEU A 325 1.83 -15.80 -18.29
N THR A 326 0.92 -16.70 -17.94
CA THR A 326 -0.28 -16.97 -18.73
C THR A 326 -1.48 -16.16 -18.29
N LYS A 327 -1.57 -15.86 -16.98
CA LYS A 327 -2.77 -15.28 -16.39
C LYS A 327 -2.46 -14.59 -15.06
N THR A 328 -3.14 -13.48 -14.76
CA THR A 328 -3.18 -12.83 -13.45
C THR A 328 -4.62 -12.82 -12.94
N HIS A 329 -4.84 -13.12 -11.67
CA HIS A 329 -6.10 -12.81 -10.96
C HIS A 329 -5.88 -11.61 -10.03
N LEU A 330 -6.68 -10.57 -10.17
CA LEU A 330 -6.79 -9.47 -9.18
C LEU A 330 -8.05 -9.73 -8.36
N SER A 331 -7.92 -10.27 -7.15
CA SER A 331 -9.05 -10.62 -6.27
C SER A 331 -9.17 -9.62 -5.13
N PHE A 332 -10.23 -8.81 -5.13
CA PHE A 332 -10.44 -7.78 -4.10
C PHE A 332 -10.97 -8.41 -2.81
N VAL A 333 -10.41 -8.00 -1.66
CA VAL A 333 -10.66 -8.63 -0.34
C VAL A 333 -11.13 -7.68 0.75
N SER A 334 -10.83 -6.38 0.65
CA SER A 334 -11.31 -5.36 1.59
C SER A 334 -11.40 -4.02 0.89
N GLU A 335 -12.50 -3.30 1.11
CA GLU A 335 -12.61 -1.88 0.77
C GLU A 335 -11.99 -1.07 1.94
N GLN A 336 -11.23 -0.02 1.63
CA GLN A 336 -10.72 0.99 2.58
C GLN A 336 -11.07 2.39 2.06
N ALA A 337 -10.87 3.44 2.87
CA ALA A 337 -11.36 4.80 2.54
C ALA A 337 -10.83 5.36 1.20
N ASP A 338 -9.57 5.06 0.88
CA ASP A 338 -8.86 5.63 -0.29
C ASP A 338 -8.45 4.55 -1.32
N TYR A 339 -8.55 3.26 -0.98
CA TYR A 339 -8.05 2.13 -1.79
C TYR A 339 -8.77 0.81 -1.49
N ASP A 340 -8.66 -0.16 -2.40
CA ASP A 340 -9.02 -1.55 -2.13
C ASP A 340 -7.77 -2.38 -1.83
N VAL A 341 -7.88 -3.30 -0.86
CA VAL A 341 -6.90 -4.39 -0.69
C VAL A 341 -7.20 -5.44 -1.74
N VAL A 342 -6.20 -5.81 -2.54
CA VAL A 342 -6.29 -6.80 -3.62
C VAL A 342 -5.24 -7.88 -3.46
N ASN A 343 -5.61 -9.15 -3.64
CA ASN A 343 -4.67 -10.25 -3.79
C ASN A 343 -4.39 -10.51 -5.26
N ILE A 344 -3.11 -10.52 -5.63
CA ILE A 344 -2.61 -10.70 -6.99
C ILE A 344 -2.00 -12.09 -7.10
N THR A 345 -2.67 -12.98 -7.84
CA THR A 345 -2.16 -14.33 -8.14
C THR A 345 -1.73 -14.38 -9.60
N ASP A 346 -0.43 -14.57 -9.83
CA ASP A 346 0.18 -14.72 -11.15
C ASP A 346 0.42 -16.21 -11.45
N PHE A 347 -0.05 -16.70 -12.60
CA PHE A 347 -0.01 -18.13 -12.98
C PHE A 347 1.00 -18.35 -14.10
N PHE A 348 2.07 -19.10 -13.81
CA PHE A 348 3.13 -19.38 -14.75
C PHE A 348 3.09 -20.82 -15.29
N ILE A 349 3.60 -20.99 -16.50
CA ILE A 349 3.99 -22.29 -17.04
C ILE A 349 5.49 -22.28 -17.35
N LYS A 350 6.10 -23.45 -17.25
CA LYS A 350 7.43 -23.75 -17.76
C LYS A 350 7.29 -24.52 -19.08
N ARG A 351 8.02 -24.11 -20.12
CA ARG A 351 8.02 -24.75 -21.44
C ARG A 351 9.40 -24.76 -22.07
N TYR A 352 9.57 -25.58 -23.11
CA TYR A 352 10.85 -25.75 -23.81
C TYR A 352 10.63 -25.60 -25.33
N PRO A 353 10.66 -24.38 -25.88
CA PRO A 353 10.21 -24.10 -27.26
C PRO A 353 10.91 -24.93 -28.34
N ASN A 354 12.21 -25.20 -28.16
CA ASN A 354 13.02 -25.98 -29.11
C ASN A 354 12.82 -27.50 -28.98
N ASN A 355 12.19 -27.97 -27.90
CA ASN A 355 12.06 -29.38 -27.53
C ASN A 355 10.60 -29.77 -27.21
N ALA A 356 9.62 -28.97 -27.65
CA ALA A 356 8.21 -29.10 -27.27
C ALA A 356 7.54 -30.43 -27.68
N ASP A 357 8.07 -31.12 -28.70
CA ASP A 357 7.64 -32.48 -29.09
C ASP A 357 8.07 -33.56 -28.08
N THR A 358 9.08 -33.27 -27.25
CA THR A 358 9.66 -34.18 -26.24
C THR A 358 9.27 -33.78 -24.81
N LEU A 359 9.29 -32.47 -24.52
CA LEU A 359 9.05 -31.91 -23.19
C LEU A 359 7.75 -31.08 -23.18
N SER A 360 6.72 -31.61 -22.51
CA SER A 360 5.43 -30.95 -22.33
C SER A 360 5.52 -29.70 -21.45
N GLU A 361 4.68 -28.69 -21.72
CA GLU A 361 4.46 -27.57 -20.80
C GLU A 361 3.92 -28.04 -19.44
N GLN A 362 4.38 -27.42 -18.36
CA GLN A 362 3.96 -27.75 -16.98
C GLN A 362 3.63 -26.47 -16.20
N PRO A 363 2.64 -26.48 -15.27
CA PRO A 363 2.47 -25.40 -14.31
C PRO A 363 3.76 -25.17 -13.51
N PHE A 364 4.10 -23.91 -13.25
CA PHE A 364 5.31 -23.55 -12.54
C PHE A 364 5.00 -22.53 -11.45
N ASP A 365 5.38 -22.83 -10.20
CA ASP A 365 5.32 -21.88 -9.11
C ASP A 365 6.63 -21.06 -9.09
N ARG A 366 6.61 -19.94 -9.80
CA ARG A 366 7.75 -19.02 -9.90
C ARG A 366 8.03 -18.29 -8.58
N ASN A 367 7.01 -18.10 -7.75
CA ASN A 367 7.08 -17.26 -6.56
C ASN A 367 7.27 -18.08 -5.26
N ASN A 368 7.18 -19.42 -5.36
CA ASN A 368 7.15 -20.34 -4.22
C ASN A 368 6.03 -19.99 -3.22
N ASP A 369 4.86 -19.59 -3.75
CA ASP A 369 3.69 -19.13 -2.99
C ASP A 369 2.49 -20.10 -3.05
N ASN A 370 2.65 -21.25 -3.71
CA ASN A 370 1.62 -22.25 -3.99
C ASN A 370 0.37 -21.68 -4.71
N ASN A 371 0.55 -20.62 -5.51
CA ASN A 371 -0.49 -19.80 -6.14
C ASN A 371 -1.38 -19.04 -5.13
N ALA A 372 -0.93 -18.82 -3.90
CA ALA A 372 -1.65 -17.99 -2.94
C ALA A 372 -1.66 -16.50 -3.34
N GLY A 373 -0.69 -16.07 -4.15
CA GLY A 373 -0.52 -14.68 -4.59
C GLY A 373 -0.04 -13.75 -3.48
N ARG A 374 -0.05 -12.45 -3.74
CA ARG A 374 0.42 -11.38 -2.83
C ARG A 374 -0.58 -10.23 -2.67
N GLY A 375 -0.61 -9.60 -1.51
CA GLY A 375 -1.46 -8.45 -1.19
C GLY A 375 -0.88 -7.12 -1.68
N ALA A 376 -1.72 -6.29 -2.29
CA ALA A 376 -1.37 -4.95 -2.76
C ALA A 376 -2.52 -3.95 -2.49
N LYS A 377 -2.23 -2.64 -2.65
CA LYS A 377 -3.23 -1.56 -2.61
C LYS A 377 -3.63 -1.19 -4.03
N ALA A 378 -4.93 -1.22 -4.33
CA ALA A 378 -5.51 -0.86 -5.61
C ALA A 378 -6.23 0.50 -5.52
N PHE A 379 -5.78 1.46 -6.32
CA PHE A 379 -6.37 2.79 -6.44
C PHE A 379 -7.04 2.96 -7.80
N PHE A 380 -8.23 3.57 -7.81
CA PHE A 380 -9.07 3.72 -9.02
C PHE A 380 -9.31 5.18 -9.43
N ALA A 381 -9.18 6.11 -8.48
CA ALA A 381 -9.52 7.52 -8.64
C ALA A 381 -8.71 8.38 -7.67
N SER A 382 -8.74 9.69 -7.86
CA SER A 382 -8.07 10.65 -6.99
C SER A 382 -8.84 10.86 -5.68
N THR A 383 -8.23 10.51 -4.55
CA THR A 383 -8.76 10.77 -3.19
C THR A 383 -7.81 11.59 -2.30
N GLY A 384 -6.57 11.78 -2.75
CA GLY A 384 -5.59 12.67 -2.13
C GLY A 384 -5.86 14.15 -2.41
N GLU A 385 -5.06 15.02 -1.80
CA GLU A 385 -5.17 16.46 -2.01
C GLU A 385 -4.78 16.87 -3.45
N SER A 386 -5.56 17.76 -4.04
CA SER A 386 -5.28 18.29 -5.39
C SER A 386 -3.96 19.05 -5.45
N PHE A 387 -3.37 19.15 -6.65
CA PHE A 387 -2.13 19.91 -6.85
C PHE A 387 -2.29 21.38 -6.43
N ASN A 388 -1.47 21.80 -5.45
CA ASN A 388 -1.46 23.17 -4.94
C ASN A 388 -0.64 24.08 -5.86
N GLN A 389 -1.33 24.91 -6.66
CA GLN A 389 -0.68 25.86 -7.57
C GLN A 389 0.25 26.83 -6.80
N PRO A 390 1.54 26.96 -7.20
CA PRO A 390 2.44 27.98 -6.66
C PRO A 390 1.87 29.38 -6.90
N GLN A 391 1.69 30.14 -5.82
CA GLN A 391 1.13 31.50 -5.85
C GLN A 391 2.17 32.53 -6.31
N ASP A 392 3.38 32.44 -5.77
CA ASP A 392 4.53 33.28 -6.10
C ASP A 392 5.78 32.39 -6.24
N GLY A 393 6.58 32.60 -7.29
CA GLY A 393 7.86 31.91 -7.47
C GLY A 393 7.73 30.48 -7.99
N ILE A 394 8.46 29.55 -7.34
CA ILE A 394 8.56 28.14 -7.72
C ILE A 394 8.07 27.23 -6.60
N SER A 395 7.58 26.05 -6.95
CA SER A 395 7.39 24.91 -6.04
C SER A 395 8.07 23.68 -6.59
N GLU A 396 8.86 23.00 -5.76
CA GLU A 396 9.48 21.71 -6.08
C GLU A 396 8.58 20.55 -5.67
N TRP A 397 8.59 19.50 -6.49
CA TRP A 397 7.79 18.30 -6.31
C TRP A 397 8.60 17.07 -6.69
N ILE A 398 8.33 15.95 -6.02
CA ILE A 398 8.65 14.61 -6.51
C ILE A 398 7.38 14.04 -7.14
N LEU A 399 7.46 13.57 -8.37
CA LEU A 399 6.31 13.02 -9.09
C LEU A 399 6.67 11.73 -9.85
N PRO A 400 5.78 10.73 -9.87
CA PRO A 400 5.98 9.48 -10.60
C PRO A 400 6.14 9.72 -12.10
N ILE A 401 6.98 8.95 -12.79
CA ILE A 401 6.97 8.88 -14.25
C ILE A 401 6.84 7.42 -14.68
N PRO A 402 6.22 7.11 -15.83
CA PRO A 402 6.21 5.75 -16.35
C PRO A 402 7.64 5.24 -16.49
N GLY A 403 7.88 4.02 -15.97
CA GLY A 403 9.22 3.44 -15.89
C GLY A 403 10.02 3.64 -17.18
N ARG A 404 11.18 4.28 -17.06
CA ARG A 404 12.12 4.44 -18.18
C ARG A 404 13.24 3.41 -18.06
N TRP A 405 13.39 2.61 -19.09
CA TRP A 405 14.59 1.82 -19.35
C TRP A 405 15.22 2.26 -20.67
N SER A 406 16.53 2.47 -20.68
CA SER A 406 17.26 2.74 -21.91
C SER A 406 18.73 2.31 -21.85
N GLU A 407 19.18 1.66 -22.92
CA GLU A 407 20.59 1.50 -23.27
C GLU A 407 21.00 2.71 -24.11
N GLU A 408 21.52 3.77 -23.47
CA GLU A 408 21.89 5.00 -24.18
C GLU A 408 23.18 4.88 -25.02
N TYR A 409 24.01 3.87 -24.74
CA TYR A 409 25.36 3.77 -25.30
C TYR A 409 25.55 2.54 -26.21
N PRO A 410 25.95 2.73 -27.48
CA PRO A 410 26.19 1.63 -28.44
C PRO A 410 27.31 0.65 -28.08
N ASP A 411 28.05 0.89 -26.99
CA ASP A 411 29.08 -0.01 -26.47
C ASP A 411 28.60 -0.86 -25.27
N GLY A 412 27.35 -0.68 -24.83
CA GLY A 412 26.73 -1.44 -23.74
C GLY A 412 27.29 -1.13 -22.35
N ARG A 413 27.97 0.01 -22.14
CA ARG A 413 28.63 0.30 -20.85
C ARG A 413 27.78 1.06 -19.84
N PHE A 414 26.67 1.66 -20.26
CA PHE A 414 25.80 2.45 -19.38
C PHE A 414 24.31 2.16 -19.59
N TYR A 415 23.59 2.00 -18.47
CA TYR A 415 22.19 1.63 -18.41
C TYR A 415 21.37 2.57 -17.52
N GLN A 416 20.23 3.06 -18.01
CA GLN A 416 19.19 3.63 -17.15
C GLN A 416 18.24 2.49 -16.73
N LEU A 417 18.09 2.27 -15.43
CA LEU A 417 17.32 1.14 -14.88
C LEU A 417 16.32 1.60 -13.82
N ASP A 418 15.09 1.11 -13.90
CA ASP A 418 14.04 1.30 -12.89
C ASP A 418 13.91 2.77 -12.42
N VAL A 419 13.88 3.71 -13.37
CA VAL A 419 13.61 5.14 -13.12
C VAL A 419 12.09 5.33 -13.00
N THR A 420 11.58 5.52 -11.77
CA THR A 420 10.14 5.55 -11.47
C THR A 420 9.58 6.92 -11.12
N PHE A 421 10.43 7.94 -10.95
CA PHE A 421 10.03 9.30 -10.58
C PHE A 421 10.97 10.36 -11.20
N ASP A 422 10.53 11.62 -11.19
CA ASP A 422 11.35 12.79 -11.52
C ASP A 422 11.18 13.91 -10.47
N PHE A 423 12.22 14.74 -10.32
CA PHE A 423 12.14 16.00 -9.58
C PHE A 423 11.66 17.09 -10.52
N MET A 424 10.59 17.77 -10.15
CA MET A 424 9.94 18.76 -11.01
C MET A 424 9.80 20.10 -10.32
N ILE A 425 10.15 21.16 -11.05
CA ILE A 425 9.96 22.56 -10.65
C ILE A 425 8.77 23.12 -11.40
N PHE A 426 7.80 23.67 -10.68
CA PHE A 426 6.63 24.35 -11.24
C PHE A 426 6.71 25.84 -10.93
N GLU A 427 6.69 26.69 -11.94
CA GLU A 427 6.60 28.15 -11.79
C GLU A 427 5.14 28.61 -11.75
N SER A 428 4.85 29.69 -10.99
CA SER A 428 3.53 30.36 -11.04
C SER A 428 3.16 30.95 -12.42
N SER A 429 4.10 30.92 -13.38
CA SER A 429 3.94 31.31 -14.79
C SER A 429 3.23 30.25 -15.67
N PHE A 430 2.93 29.07 -15.12
CA PHE A 430 2.49 27.85 -15.82
C PHE A 430 3.58 27.13 -16.65
N ALA A 431 4.83 27.57 -16.56
CA ALA A 431 5.99 26.80 -17.04
C ALA A 431 6.51 25.86 -15.95
N GLY A 432 7.23 24.81 -16.35
CA GLY A 432 7.98 23.95 -15.45
C GLY A 432 9.04 23.12 -16.16
N ALA A 433 9.85 22.42 -15.38
CA ALA A 433 10.88 21.52 -15.88
C ALA A 433 11.13 20.37 -14.91
N GLY A 434 11.45 19.19 -15.44
CA GLY A 434 11.98 18.05 -14.69
C GLY A 434 13.27 17.50 -15.30
N SER A 435 14.03 16.74 -14.51
CA SER A 435 15.34 16.21 -14.93
C SER A 435 15.25 15.08 -15.97
N GLU A 436 14.15 14.33 -15.97
CA GLU A 436 13.87 13.21 -16.88
C GLU A 436 12.81 13.60 -17.94
N VAL A 437 11.81 14.44 -17.58
CA VAL A 437 10.75 14.85 -18.52
C VAL A 437 11.08 16.10 -19.36
N GLY A 438 12.12 16.85 -18.99
CA GLY A 438 12.50 18.10 -19.64
C GLY A 438 11.54 19.26 -19.34
N SER A 439 11.53 20.28 -20.19
CA SER A 439 10.66 21.46 -20.06
C SER A 439 9.22 21.18 -20.51
N PHE A 440 8.25 21.78 -19.83
CA PHE A 440 6.82 21.63 -20.10
C PHE A 440 5.99 22.86 -19.72
N ASP A 441 4.81 22.98 -20.34
CA ASP A 441 3.73 23.85 -19.88
C ASP A 441 2.73 23.02 -19.07
N TRP A 442 2.24 23.53 -17.93
CA TRP A 442 1.37 22.81 -17.00
C TRP A 442 0.04 23.52 -16.70
N SER A 443 -0.93 22.74 -16.22
CA SER A 443 -2.29 23.18 -15.85
C SER A 443 -2.91 22.22 -14.83
N VAL A 444 -4.02 22.61 -14.19
CA VAL A 444 -4.84 21.71 -13.36
C VAL A 444 -6.22 21.60 -14.00
N ASN A 445 -6.78 20.39 -14.11
CA ASN A 445 -8.11 20.17 -14.69
C ASN A 445 -9.24 20.46 -13.67
N SER A 446 -10.50 20.24 -14.07
CA SER A 446 -11.67 20.41 -13.18
C SER A 446 -11.70 19.45 -11.97
N ASP A 447 -10.94 18.37 -12.06
CA ASP A 447 -10.97 17.22 -11.16
C ASP A 447 -9.75 17.25 -10.20
N GLY A 448 -8.98 18.34 -10.22
CA GLY A 448 -7.79 18.54 -9.38
C GLY A 448 -6.51 17.85 -9.88
N HIS A 449 -6.56 17.19 -11.04
CA HIS A 449 -5.41 16.52 -11.64
C HIS A 449 -4.45 17.55 -12.26
N LEU A 450 -3.16 17.44 -11.92
CA LEU A 450 -2.10 18.16 -12.61
C LEU A 450 -1.92 17.55 -14.01
N ARG A 451 -1.82 18.39 -15.03
CA ARG A 451 -1.54 17.99 -16.41
C ARG A 451 -0.46 18.86 -17.01
N PHE A 452 0.54 18.26 -17.65
CA PHE A 452 1.54 19.01 -18.42
C PHE A 452 1.80 18.40 -19.80
N THR A 453 2.31 19.22 -20.72
CA THR A 453 2.72 18.80 -22.07
C THR A 453 4.17 19.21 -22.30
N THR A 454 5.01 18.26 -22.70
CA THR A 454 6.43 18.52 -23.00
C THR A 454 6.62 19.04 -24.42
N GLU A 455 7.78 19.64 -24.71
CA GLU A 455 8.13 20.10 -26.07
C GLU A 455 8.01 19.00 -27.14
N GLN A 456 8.11 17.73 -26.75
CA GLN A 456 7.98 16.57 -27.65
C GLN A 456 6.52 16.18 -27.93
N SER A 457 5.54 16.99 -27.52
CA SER A 457 4.10 16.71 -27.66
C SER A 457 3.62 15.45 -26.93
N ARG A 458 4.33 15.05 -25.86
CA ARG A 458 3.85 14.05 -24.90
C ARG A 458 3.08 14.78 -23.79
N SER A 459 1.95 14.22 -23.36
CA SER A 459 1.20 14.76 -22.23
C SER A 459 1.21 13.80 -21.05
N PHE A 460 1.21 14.36 -19.85
CA PHE A 460 1.18 13.63 -18.59
C PHE A 460 -0.01 14.11 -17.77
N GLU A 461 -0.74 13.18 -17.16
CA GLU A 461 -1.82 13.44 -16.22
C GLU A 461 -1.50 12.77 -14.88
N TYR A 462 -1.56 13.55 -13.81
CA TYR A 462 -1.20 13.18 -12.45
C TYR A 462 -2.42 13.14 -11.56
N LEU A 463 -2.61 12.00 -10.90
CA LEU A 463 -3.73 11.71 -10.03
C LEU A 463 -3.21 11.65 -8.58
N PRO A 464 -3.67 12.52 -7.66
CA PRO A 464 -3.41 12.36 -6.23
C PRO A 464 -4.27 11.21 -5.71
N LEU A 465 -3.70 10.00 -5.69
CA LEU A 465 -4.45 8.77 -5.38
C LEU A 465 -4.78 8.69 -3.88
N ALA A 466 -3.82 9.04 -3.03
CA ALA A 466 -3.98 9.22 -1.58
C ALA A 466 -2.90 10.17 -1.04
N ASP A 467 -2.80 10.33 0.28
CA ASP A 467 -1.70 11.11 0.87
C ASP A 467 -0.34 10.50 0.46
N ARG A 468 0.54 11.37 -0.07
CA ARG A 468 1.85 11.06 -0.67
C ARG A 468 1.90 9.98 -1.76
N ILE A 469 0.76 9.44 -2.23
CA ILE A 469 0.71 8.42 -3.29
C ILE A 469 0.11 9.03 -4.55
N TRP A 470 0.89 9.06 -5.62
CA TRP A 470 0.51 9.67 -6.89
C TRP A 470 0.53 8.64 -8.03
N GLY A 471 -0.47 8.71 -8.90
CA GLY A 471 -0.52 8.01 -10.17
C GLY A 471 -0.17 8.95 -11.31
N VAL A 472 0.41 8.40 -12.39
CA VAL A 472 0.68 9.11 -13.64
C VAL A 472 0.17 8.33 -14.84
N ILE A 473 -0.37 9.04 -15.82
CA ILE A 473 -0.72 8.54 -17.15
C ILE A 473 0.02 9.38 -18.19
N GLU A 474 0.88 8.75 -18.99
CA GLU A 474 1.55 9.38 -20.13
C GLU A 474 0.84 9.03 -21.44
N ARG A 475 0.65 10.04 -22.29
CA ARG A 475 0.06 9.91 -23.62
C ARG A 475 0.98 10.47 -24.69
N ASP A 476 0.93 9.85 -25.86
CA ASP A 476 1.58 10.38 -27.06
C ASP A 476 0.78 11.52 -27.71
N ALA A 477 1.32 12.07 -28.80
CA ALA A 477 0.68 13.14 -29.57
C ALA A 477 -0.64 12.73 -30.27
N SER A 478 -1.04 11.46 -30.19
CA SER A 478 -2.33 10.93 -30.67
C SER A 478 -3.36 10.73 -29.56
N ASP A 479 -3.04 11.13 -28.31
CA ASP A 479 -3.82 10.90 -27.08
C ASP A 479 -3.86 9.43 -26.62
N SER A 480 -3.04 8.56 -27.23
CA SER A 480 -2.90 7.16 -26.85
C SER A 480 -2.07 7.03 -25.58
N ILE A 481 -2.58 6.31 -24.57
CA ILE A 481 -1.80 6.00 -23.35
C ILE A 481 -0.64 5.09 -23.73
N ILE A 482 0.59 5.54 -23.44
CA ILE A 482 1.84 4.82 -23.71
C ILE A 482 2.60 4.43 -22.43
N GLY A 483 2.19 4.96 -21.27
CA GLY A 483 2.81 4.65 -19.98
C GLY A 483 1.90 4.98 -18.81
N MET A 484 1.98 4.19 -17.75
CA MET A 484 1.33 4.46 -16.47
C MET A 484 2.23 4.00 -15.32
N ASN A 485 2.21 4.69 -14.18
CA ASN A 485 2.92 4.30 -12.96
C ASN A 485 2.22 4.85 -11.71
N VAL A 486 2.50 4.27 -10.55
CA VAL A 486 2.18 4.80 -9.22
C VAL A 486 3.40 4.66 -8.31
N THR A 487 3.75 5.72 -7.59
CA THR A 487 4.74 5.66 -6.50
C THR A 487 4.52 6.81 -5.51
N PHE A 488 5.41 6.97 -4.55
CA PHE A 488 5.44 8.13 -3.67
C PHE A 488 5.69 9.43 -4.45
N GLY A 489 5.00 10.49 -4.07
CA GLY A 489 5.14 11.82 -4.67
C GLY A 489 4.44 12.89 -3.85
N GLY A 490 4.71 14.15 -4.15
CA GLY A 490 4.17 15.30 -3.45
C GLY A 490 5.04 16.54 -3.55
N GLN A 491 4.55 17.64 -3.00
CA GLN A 491 5.30 18.88 -2.87
C GLN A 491 6.43 18.71 -1.85
N ARG A 492 7.58 19.36 -2.07
CA ARG A 492 8.62 19.48 -1.05
C ARG A 492 8.11 20.32 0.14
N ASP A 493 8.07 19.72 1.32
CA ASP A 493 7.88 20.42 2.58
C ASP A 493 9.19 21.09 3.00
N TYR A 494 9.39 22.37 2.67
CA TYR A 494 10.63 23.08 3.02
C TYR A 494 10.86 23.26 4.53
N ASP A 495 9.81 23.19 5.36
CA ASP A 495 9.94 23.38 6.81
C ASP A 495 10.51 22.11 7.47
N ALA A 496 10.15 20.92 6.98
CA ALA A 496 10.68 19.64 7.45
C ALA A 496 11.86 19.10 6.60
N ALA A 497 11.73 19.12 5.28
CA ALA A 497 12.61 18.46 4.32
C ALA A 497 13.68 19.40 3.76
N ASN A 498 14.69 19.66 4.59
CA ASN A 498 15.93 20.33 4.19
C ASN A 498 17.14 19.44 4.48
N ALA A 499 18.29 19.76 3.88
CA ALA A 499 19.52 18.97 4.03
C ALA A 499 20.01 18.82 5.48
N GLY A 500 19.59 19.69 6.41
CA GLY A 500 19.90 19.55 7.84
C GLY A 500 19.07 18.50 8.58
N ALA A 501 18.03 17.93 7.96
CA ALA A 501 17.16 16.94 8.58
C ALA A 501 17.80 15.55 8.68
N PHE A 502 18.72 15.20 7.78
CA PHE A 502 19.59 14.04 7.99
C PHE A 502 20.68 14.38 9.01
N THR A 503 20.71 13.62 10.09
CA THR A 503 21.66 13.77 11.20
C THR A 503 22.25 12.40 11.54
N PRO A 504 23.42 12.33 12.18
CA PRO A 504 24.00 11.07 12.64
C PRO A 504 23.01 10.14 13.35
N GLY A 505 23.05 8.85 13.00
CA GLY A 505 22.08 7.85 13.42
C GLY A 505 21.90 6.72 12.38
N VAL A 506 20.90 5.88 12.64
CA VAL A 506 20.56 4.71 11.83
C VAL A 506 19.32 5.00 10.98
N TYR A 507 19.38 4.65 9.70
CA TYR A 507 18.29 4.77 8.74
C TYR A 507 18.08 3.42 8.05
N THR A 508 16.87 2.87 8.15
CA THR A 508 16.53 1.55 7.60
C THR A 508 15.30 1.64 6.70
N LEU A 509 15.03 0.58 5.94
CA LEU A 509 13.76 0.43 5.23
C LEU A 509 12.66 0.13 6.26
N GLU A 510 11.39 0.32 5.89
CA GLU A 510 10.32 -0.26 6.70
C GLU A 510 10.27 -1.77 6.47
N TRP A 511 10.49 -2.52 7.54
CA TRP A 511 10.50 -3.98 7.52
C TRP A 511 9.13 -4.52 7.85
N SER A 512 8.74 -5.54 7.11
CA SER A 512 7.56 -6.29 7.45
C SER A 512 7.86 -7.23 8.62
N TRP A 513 6.87 -7.48 9.48
CA TRP A 513 6.97 -8.60 10.44
C TRP A 513 6.93 -9.98 9.75
N LEU A 514 6.64 -10.01 8.44
CA LEU A 514 6.80 -11.18 7.56
C LEU A 514 8.24 -11.43 7.14
N ASP A 515 9.10 -10.41 7.19
CA ASP A 515 10.50 -10.54 6.83
C ASP A 515 11.26 -11.32 7.91
N ASP A 516 12.37 -11.94 7.51
CA ASP A 516 13.27 -12.59 8.45
C ASP A 516 13.93 -11.51 9.34
N ARG A 517 13.81 -11.68 10.66
CA ARG A 517 14.40 -10.78 11.66
C ARG A 517 15.92 -10.74 11.59
N ASN A 518 16.54 -11.78 11.04
CA ASN A 518 17.98 -11.86 10.86
C ASN A 518 18.43 -11.34 9.48
N SER A 519 17.49 -11.04 8.57
CA SER A 519 17.75 -10.47 7.24
C SER A 519 17.24 -9.03 7.19
N GLN A 520 18.12 -8.10 7.58
CA GLN A 520 17.82 -6.68 7.74
C GLN A 520 18.85 -5.85 6.99
N PHE A 521 18.45 -4.66 6.55
CA PHE A 521 19.32 -3.74 5.83
C PHE A 521 19.16 -2.29 6.32
N TRP A 522 20.27 -1.64 6.65
CA TRP A 522 20.29 -0.27 7.13
C TRP A 522 21.54 0.49 6.67
N ILE A 523 21.47 1.81 6.79
CA ILE A 523 22.61 2.71 6.63
C ILE A 523 22.80 3.46 7.95
N GLU A 524 24.05 3.51 8.40
CA GLU A 524 24.49 4.35 9.51
C GLU A 524 25.31 5.51 8.97
N ILE A 525 25.05 6.70 9.49
CA ILE A 525 25.85 7.90 9.25
C ILE A 525 26.36 8.45 10.58
N ASN A 526 27.67 8.72 10.67
CA ASN A 526 28.36 9.05 11.92
C ASN A 526 28.77 10.54 12.00
N GLU A 527 28.95 11.07 13.22
CA GLU A 527 29.38 12.46 13.46
C GLU A 527 30.73 12.83 12.79
N ASP A 528 31.59 11.86 12.51
CA ASP A 528 32.91 12.06 11.88
C ASP A 528 32.86 12.11 10.34
N GLY A 529 31.66 11.97 9.74
CA GLY A 529 31.46 11.93 8.29
C GLY A 529 31.63 10.54 7.67
N THR A 530 31.89 9.49 8.46
CA THR A 530 31.88 8.11 7.96
C THR A 530 30.46 7.56 7.84
N ALA A 531 30.26 6.66 6.89
CA ALA A 531 29.01 5.94 6.68
C ALA A 531 29.29 4.44 6.53
N ARG A 532 28.32 3.60 6.91
CA ARG A 532 28.29 2.19 6.52
C ARG A 532 26.89 1.76 6.12
N SER A 533 26.78 0.86 5.16
CA SER A 533 25.54 0.11 4.94
C SER A 533 25.77 -1.33 5.34
N VAL A 534 24.85 -1.88 6.12
CA VAL A 534 24.89 -3.29 6.54
C VAL A 534 23.68 -3.99 5.93
N TRP A 535 23.92 -5.13 5.31
CA TRP A 535 22.90 -6.12 4.97
C TRP A 535 23.24 -7.40 5.75
N THR A 536 22.28 -7.98 6.47
CA THR A 536 22.49 -9.19 7.26
C THR A 536 21.81 -10.41 6.66
N SER A 537 22.23 -11.59 7.11
CA SER A 537 21.53 -12.86 6.94
C SER A 537 21.90 -13.78 8.10
N ASP A 538 21.03 -14.72 8.45
CA ASP A 538 21.42 -15.89 9.27
C ASP A 538 21.71 -17.05 8.30
N SER A 539 22.95 -17.05 7.80
CA SER A 539 23.38 -17.99 6.76
C SER A 539 23.58 -19.41 7.30
N ASN A 540 23.79 -19.55 8.62
CA ASN A 540 24.03 -20.84 9.28
C ASN A 540 22.77 -21.43 9.96
N GLY A 541 21.79 -20.59 10.30
CA GLY A 541 20.49 -20.96 10.86
C GLY A 541 20.49 -21.16 12.40
N ASP A 542 21.42 -20.54 13.13
CA ASP A 542 21.50 -20.65 14.59
C ASP A 542 20.81 -19.50 15.36
N GLY A 543 20.27 -18.51 14.64
CA GLY A 543 19.59 -17.37 15.22
C GLY A 543 20.51 -16.24 15.68
N VAL A 544 21.81 -16.28 15.35
CA VAL A 544 22.81 -15.28 15.75
C VAL A 544 23.55 -14.75 14.53
N VAL A 545 23.17 -13.56 14.06
CA VAL A 545 23.86 -12.89 12.95
C VAL A 545 25.28 -12.48 13.36
N THR A 546 26.28 -13.05 12.68
CA THR A 546 27.68 -12.62 12.85
C THR A 546 28.14 -11.59 11.82
N VAL A 547 29.31 -10.99 12.06
CA VAL A 547 29.98 -10.11 11.10
C VAL A 547 30.29 -10.83 9.78
N SER A 548 30.58 -12.14 9.80
CA SER A 548 30.89 -12.90 8.58
C SER A 548 29.66 -13.29 7.75
N GLU A 549 28.46 -13.20 8.32
CA GLU A 549 27.17 -13.41 7.63
C GLU A 549 26.53 -12.09 7.13
N SER A 550 27.28 -10.98 7.22
CA SER A 550 26.83 -9.63 6.91
C SER A 550 27.62 -8.99 5.76
N GLU A 551 26.95 -8.41 4.77
CA GLU A 551 27.58 -7.55 3.77
C GLU A 551 27.69 -6.11 4.31
N ILE A 552 28.91 -5.70 4.69
CA ILE A 552 29.16 -4.37 5.27
C ILE A 552 29.94 -3.50 4.29
N ASN A 553 29.27 -2.56 3.62
CA ASN A 553 29.94 -1.56 2.79
C ASN A 553 30.32 -0.34 3.63
N THR A 554 31.53 0.19 3.44
CA THR A 554 32.03 1.39 4.14
C THR A 554 32.17 2.57 3.19
N GLY A 555 32.04 3.77 3.75
CA GLY A 555 31.80 4.98 2.97
C GLY A 555 31.98 6.28 3.75
N THR A 556 31.67 7.38 3.09
CA THR A 556 31.50 8.70 3.72
C THR A 556 30.16 9.30 3.36
N TRP A 557 29.69 10.23 4.18
CA TRP A 557 28.50 11.03 3.90
C TRP A 557 28.75 12.52 4.10
N ARG A 558 27.89 13.34 3.49
CA ARG A 558 27.78 14.77 3.79
C ARG A 558 26.43 15.31 3.32
N ASN A 559 25.94 16.32 4.01
CA ASN A 559 24.80 17.11 3.57
C ASN A 559 25.28 18.17 2.56
N GLU A 560 24.79 18.08 1.33
CA GLU A 560 24.85 19.15 0.32
C GLU A 560 23.52 19.94 0.37
N TYR A 561 23.42 21.10 -0.27
CA TYR A 561 22.34 22.09 -0.01
C TYR A 561 20.89 21.54 -0.01
N GLU A 562 20.56 20.61 -0.90
CA GLU A 562 19.21 20.00 -1.05
C GLU A 562 19.16 18.50 -0.72
N PHE A 563 20.30 17.82 -0.56
CA PHE A 563 20.35 16.35 -0.44
C PHE A 563 21.48 15.85 0.45
N LEU A 564 21.27 14.68 1.06
CA LEU A 564 22.34 13.88 1.65
C LEU A 564 23.06 13.11 0.53
N LEU A 565 24.38 13.22 0.48
CA LEU A 565 25.21 12.37 -0.38
C LEU A 565 25.91 11.31 0.46
N ILE A 566 25.88 10.06 0.00
CA ILE A 566 26.61 8.93 0.59
C ILE A 566 27.46 8.27 -0.50
N ASP A 567 28.76 8.17 -0.29
CA ASP A 567 29.71 7.48 -1.17
C ASP A 567 30.18 6.19 -0.52
N PHE A 568 29.91 5.03 -1.14
CA PHE A 568 30.47 3.74 -0.74
C PHE A 568 31.61 3.33 -1.66
N TYR A 569 32.68 2.79 -1.06
CA TYR A 569 33.92 2.45 -1.76
C TYR A 569 34.24 0.96 -1.70
N ARG A 570 34.94 0.47 -2.73
CA ARG A 570 35.49 -0.89 -2.80
C ARG A 570 36.89 -0.87 -3.40
N ASN A 571 37.60 -2.00 -3.30
CA ASN A 571 38.87 -2.21 -3.98
C ASN A 571 38.71 -2.21 -5.53
N ASN A 572 39.72 -1.77 -6.26
CA ASN A 572 39.71 -1.69 -7.72
C ASN A 572 40.35 -2.90 -8.43
N GLY A 573 40.63 -3.98 -7.70
CA GLY A 573 41.10 -5.24 -8.27
C GLY A 573 40.02 -5.95 -9.10
N PRO A 574 40.37 -6.64 -10.19
CA PRO A 574 39.39 -7.34 -11.05
C PRO A 574 38.67 -8.51 -10.34
N ASP A 575 39.31 -9.08 -9.32
CA ASP A 575 38.80 -10.19 -8.51
C ASP A 575 38.67 -9.81 -7.02
N ASN A 576 38.84 -8.53 -6.65
CA ASN A 576 38.72 -8.05 -5.28
C ASN A 576 37.72 -6.89 -5.25
N PHE A 577 36.57 -7.14 -4.64
CA PHE A 577 35.51 -6.16 -4.44
C PHE A 577 35.32 -5.80 -2.96
N ASP A 578 36.35 -6.03 -2.13
CA ASP A 578 36.31 -5.82 -0.69
C ASP A 578 35.98 -4.34 -0.38
N PRO A 579 35.13 -4.07 0.63
CA PRO A 579 34.81 -2.72 1.09
C PRO A 579 36.04 -1.89 1.44
N CYS A 580 36.03 -0.61 1.08
CA CYS A 580 37.11 0.34 1.34
C CYS A 580 36.66 1.49 2.25
N ALA A 581 37.48 1.83 3.25
CA ALA A 581 37.14 2.91 4.19
C ALA A 581 37.09 4.31 3.53
N SER A 582 37.84 4.58 2.46
CA SER A 582 37.73 5.81 1.68
C SER A 582 38.43 5.73 0.31
N ALA A 583 38.01 6.56 -0.65
CA ALA A 583 38.73 6.80 -1.91
C ALA A 583 40.08 7.55 -1.75
N ALA A 584 40.49 7.91 -0.53
CA ALA A 584 41.83 8.46 -0.27
C ALA A 584 42.91 7.37 -0.13
N LEU A 585 42.49 6.10 -0.06
CA LEU A 585 43.39 4.94 -0.02
C LEU A 585 43.75 4.48 -1.45
N GLU A 586 45.04 4.18 -1.67
CA GLU A 586 45.51 3.66 -2.96
C GLU A 586 44.84 2.32 -3.27
N GLY A 587 44.21 2.22 -4.45
CA GLY A 587 43.45 1.03 -4.88
C GLY A 587 41.97 1.02 -4.47
N CYS A 588 41.44 2.07 -3.85
CA CYS A 588 40.02 2.18 -3.52
C CYS A 588 39.29 3.14 -4.47
N VAL A 589 38.14 2.71 -5.01
CA VAL A 589 37.28 3.48 -5.92
C VAL A 589 35.86 3.57 -5.38
N ILE A 590 35.10 4.59 -5.82
CA ILE A 590 33.65 4.65 -5.57
C ILE A 590 32.98 3.53 -6.37
N TYR A 591 32.05 2.78 -5.78
CA TYR A 591 31.23 1.83 -6.53
C TYR A 591 29.75 2.19 -6.55
N ASN A 592 29.27 2.87 -5.50
CA ASN A 592 27.90 3.33 -5.39
C ASN A 592 27.89 4.70 -4.70
N ARG A 593 27.39 5.72 -5.41
CA ARG A 593 27.07 7.05 -4.88
C ARG A 593 25.57 7.17 -4.78
N ARG A 594 25.06 7.38 -3.56
CA ARG A 594 23.63 7.61 -3.30
C ARG A 594 23.37 9.08 -3.05
N PHE A 595 22.33 9.60 -3.68
CA PHE A 595 21.73 10.90 -3.39
C PHE A 595 20.38 10.64 -2.73
N TRP A 596 20.19 11.17 -1.52
CA TRP A 596 18.93 11.13 -0.79
C TRP A 596 18.39 12.54 -0.68
N ASP A 597 17.43 12.85 -1.55
CA ASP A 597 16.71 14.11 -1.54
C ASP A 597 15.37 13.91 -0.81
N ILE A 598 15.21 14.55 0.36
CA ILE A 598 13.99 14.47 1.17
C ILE A 598 12.95 15.40 0.55
N PHE A 599 11.74 14.90 0.32
CA PHE A 599 10.60 15.77 0.00
C PHE A 599 9.64 16.00 1.17
N ALA A 600 9.53 15.06 2.12
CA ALA A 600 8.72 15.25 3.33
C ALA A 600 9.14 14.31 4.49
N ILE A 601 8.71 14.60 5.72
CA ILE A 601 9.02 13.80 6.93
C ILE A 601 7.78 13.67 7.81
N ASP A 602 7.41 12.45 8.17
CA ASP A 602 6.32 12.16 9.13
C ASP A 602 6.88 11.40 10.34
N GLY A 603 7.14 12.12 11.42
CA GLY A 603 7.71 11.54 12.64
C GLY A 603 9.13 11.01 12.41
N ASP A 604 9.26 9.69 12.35
CA ASP A 604 10.48 8.93 12.07
C ASP A 604 10.61 8.47 10.60
N ARG A 605 9.57 8.65 9.76
CA ARG A 605 9.57 8.31 8.34
C ARG A 605 10.04 9.48 7.46
N TYR A 606 11.17 9.32 6.79
CA TYR A 606 11.79 10.29 5.89
C TYR A 606 11.48 9.89 4.44
N TYR A 607 10.64 10.66 3.74
CA TYR A 607 10.23 10.36 2.36
C TYR A 607 11.25 10.97 1.38
N VAL A 608 11.86 10.11 0.57
CA VAL A 608 13.09 10.38 -0.18
C VAL A 608 12.96 9.92 -1.62
N GLY A 609 13.30 10.82 -2.55
CA GLY A 609 13.69 10.41 -3.90
C GLY A 609 15.15 9.96 -3.87
N HIS A 610 15.41 8.65 -3.94
CA HIS A 610 16.79 8.13 -3.91
C HIS A 610 17.33 7.88 -5.31
N THR A 611 18.54 8.37 -5.57
CA THR A 611 19.29 8.09 -6.80
C THR A 611 20.54 7.28 -6.46
N HIS A 612 20.74 6.13 -7.11
CA HIS A 612 21.93 5.28 -6.92
C HIS A 612 22.75 5.28 -8.20
N ASN A 613 23.92 5.92 -8.19
CA ASN A 613 24.85 5.89 -9.31
C ASN A 613 25.92 4.83 -9.05
N PHE A 614 26.00 3.83 -9.93
CA PHE A 614 27.01 2.76 -9.84
C PHE A 614 28.17 3.03 -10.80
N PHE A 615 29.37 2.60 -10.42
CA PHE A 615 30.61 2.86 -11.17
C PHE A 615 31.42 1.58 -11.40
N ASP A 616 32.13 1.50 -12.53
CA ASP A 616 33.02 0.38 -12.84
C ASP A 616 34.33 0.45 -12.06
N TYR A 617 34.99 -0.70 -11.86
CA TYR A 617 36.24 -0.78 -11.10
C TYR A 617 37.48 -0.30 -11.88
N LEU A 618 37.39 -0.11 -13.20
CA LEU A 618 38.54 0.19 -14.06
C LEU A 618 38.82 1.68 -14.32
N ASP A 619 37.80 2.51 -14.49
CA ASP A 619 37.93 3.82 -15.16
C ASP A 619 37.05 4.96 -14.57
N ASP A 620 36.46 4.80 -13.36
CA ASP A 620 35.52 5.75 -12.72
C ASP A 620 34.29 6.14 -13.57
N PHE A 621 33.99 5.42 -14.65
CA PHE A 621 32.76 5.62 -15.43
C PHE A 621 31.54 5.12 -14.67
N GLN A 622 30.50 5.95 -14.64
CA GLN A 622 29.17 5.53 -14.22
C GLN A 622 28.66 4.45 -15.19
N THR A 623 28.19 3.32 -14.67
CA THR A 623 27.70 2.17 -15.46
C THR A 623 26.20 1.99 -15.41
N ARG A 624 25.55 2.51 -14.37
CA ARG A 624 24.09 2.59 -14.31
C ARG A 624 23.63 3.63 -13.30
N TYR A 625 22.38 4.06 -13.42
CA TYR A 625 21.68 4.61 -12.27
C TYR A 625 20.26 4.06 -12.12
N ILE A 626 19.77 4.16 -10.89
CA ILE A 626 18.41 3.83 -10.45
C ILE A 626 17.83 5.06 -9.76
N ARG A 627 16.55 5.35 -10.02
CA ARG A 627 15.79 6.41 -9.35
C ARG A 627 14.44 5.89 -8.89
N ASP A 628 14.25 5.85 -7.58
CA ASP A 628 13.01 5.37 -6.98
C ASP A 628 12.56 6.27 -5.80
N ALA A 629 11.27 6.27 -5.50
CA ALA A 629 10.70 7.07 -4.42
C ALA A 629 10.23 6.14 -3.30
N ARG A 630 10.77 6.31 -2.09
CA ARG A 630 10.44 5.51 -0.90
C ARG A 630 10.64 6.33 0.36
N TYR A 631 10.27 5.79 1.50
CA TYR A 631 10.64 6.36 2.79
C TYR A 631 11.65 5.47 3.52
N TRP A 632 12.36 6.09 4.46
CA TRP A 632 13.30 5.45 5.38
C TRP A 632 12.85 5.70 6.80
N VAL A 633 12.92 4.68 7.65
CA VAL A 633 12.62 4.79 9.08
C VAL A 633 13.93 5.10 9.81
N ARG A 634 13.92 6.14 10.64
CA ARG A 634 15.05 6.48 11.51
C ARG A 634 14.95 5.70 12.83
N LEU A 635 16.04 5.05 13.23
CA LEU A 635 16.16 4.35 14.52
C LEU A 635 17.20 5.02 15.42
N ASP A 636 17.04 4.81 16.73
CA ASP A 636 18.02 5.23 17.76
C ASP A 636 19.26 4.31 17.79
N GLU A 637 19.10 3.04 17.39
CA GLU A 637 20.16 2.02 17.35
C GLU A 637 19.98 1.08 16.13
N ALA A 638 20.98 0.22 15.87
CA ALA A 638 20.91 -0.74 14.78
C ALA A 638 19.82 -1.80 15.04
N PRO A 639 19.09 -2.28 14.00
CA PRO A 639 18.01 -3.25 14.18
C PRO A 639 18.51 -4.63 14.65
N ILE A 640 19.79 -4.94 14.42
CA ILE A 640 20.47 -6.17 14.86
C ILE A 640 21.84 -5.81 15.47
N GLU A 641 22.19 -6.42 16.60
CA GLU A 641 23.56 -6.44 17.13
C GLU A 641 24.38 -7.52 16.41
N LEU A 642 25.42 -7.11 15.68
CA LEU A 642 26.33 -8.05 15.01
C LEU A 642 27.32 -8.65 16.00
N VAL A 643 27.41 -9.97 16.02
CA VAL A 643 28.36 -10.71 16.87
C VAL A 643 29.68 -10.97 16.13
N GLU A 644 30.81 -10.80 16.81
CA GLU A 644 32.14 -11.19 16.29
C GLU A 644 32.31 -12.72 16.34
N ASP A 645 32.95 -13.31 15.33
CA ASP A 645 33.12 -14.76 15.13
C ASP A 645 33.97 -15.50 16.21
#